data_AF-A0A2G6JJ33-F1
#
_entry.id   AF-A0A2G6JJ33-F1
#
_cell.length_a   1.000
_cell.length_b   1.000
_cell.length_c   1.000
_cell.angle_alpha   90.00
_cell.angle_beta   90.00
_cell.angle_gamma   90.00
#
_symmetry.space_group_name_H-M   'P 1'
#
loop_
_entity.id
_entity.type
_entity.pdbx_description
1 polymer ?
#
loop_
_entity_poly.entity_id
_entity_poly.type
_entity_poly.pdbx_seq_one_letter_code
_entity_poly.pdbx_strand_id
1 'polypeptide(L)'
;MISRLRAGWRISAPYPSRFDGMLAPIASRRWKESTDNVIHRPLRYVAGSVLALATAVPSLAAQSQSELTEAIALAKSKIYPALCNISVVAKGFEAGRTVRHQGSGSGTLISPAGHVLTNYHVARDAVRIVITLTTGEQIPADVVGHDPMTDLSVLKLRVDERENPHKPLPFATFGDSDKLEVGTSVLAVGNPLSLSSSMTLGIVSNPHRVFAGAGGQLFEFDFDSGNRTGLFTVWIQHDALILPGNSGGPLVNLNGEIIGVNTRGGRGLGFASPSKLVRAVVAQLLSFGEVRRGYIGASFQPVAKLGRKSGAMISAVVPTGPADKAGLKTGDLVLAIDGEPVIARFAEEVPPVYQMIAELKIDKSHSFSILRTGKKMEMQVKVAKMQDYVGKQIEVRSFGLSVQNITAPMALLRRYPNNKGVYVTGVRPGKPFEEAKPAVRSGDVIVALAGKPVENLASFKKIVKGFEGKELPVTFRRGRQTVVTLVDLEEEDKPKSGGELAKPWLGARAQVMTEEVQKAMGLVGTKGFRLTEVFPWTKASAAGLKMGDVLLAIDGEPFNSYRPQDAKDLKNAVEEFGVGETVPFEILRDGKKMTLDVELEESPSSSIDAKTGRSRFFEFRVRELTFMDRIGRQMTKEQQGLIVTQVSNGGWASIAGLPRGALILAINGQAIGDIDSFDKLMKRLKKEKPRVIPVFIKRGVSTAFVFFEPDWSQLAGK
;
A
#
# COMPACT_ATOMS: atom_id res chain seq x y z
N MET A 1 -30.00 5.99 38.34
CA MET A 1 -30.98 6.70 37.49
C MET A 1 -30.17 7.43 36.41
N ILE A 2 -29.95 6.81 35.24
CA ILE A 2 -30.69 7.07 33.99
C ILE A 2 -30.26 8.44 33.42
N SER A 3 -29.32 8.54 32.47
CA SER A 3 -29.46 8.37 31.01
C SER A 3 -28.85 9.64 30.36
N ARG A 4 -28.42 9.80 29.11
CA ARG A 4 -28.52 9.15 27.80
C ARG A 4 -27.61 10.06 26.92
N LEU A 5 -26.71 9.61 26.03
CA LEU A 5 -27.01 9.23 24.65
C LEU A 5 -25.72 8.77 23.94
N ARG A 6 -25.92 7.79 23.05
CA ARG A 6 -24.95 7.17 22.13
C ARG A 6 -25.08 7.80 20.74
N ALA A 7 -24.01 7.74 19.96
CA ALA A 7 -23.91 7.30 18.54
C ALA A 7 -22.60 7.88 17.96
N GLY A 8 -21.73 7.20 17.21
CA GLY A 8 -21.78 5.92 16.53
C GLY A 8 -21.06 6.07 15.19
N TRP A 9 -19.81 5.59 15.06
CA TRP A 9 -19.15 5.36 13.77
C TRP A 9 -18.67 3.90 13.76
N ARG A 10 -19.32 3.07 12.93
CA ARG A 10 -18.91 1.69 12.61
C ARG A 10 -18.53 1.66 11.14
N ILE A 11 -17.31 1.22 10.86
CA ILE A 11 -16.93 0.73 9.53
C ILE A 11 -17.00 -0.80 9.59
N SER A 12 -17.73 -1.37 8.64
CA SER A 12 -18.04 -2.77 8.45
C SER A 12 -16.90 -3.53 7.78
N ALA A 13 -16.56 -4.71 8.30
CA ALA A 13 -15.80 -5.75 7.60
C ALA A 13 -16.66 -7.04 7.56
N PRO A 14 -16.73 -7.78 6.43
CA PRO A 14 -17.65 -8.91 6.30
C PRO A 14 -16.99 -10.27 6.63
N TYR A 15 -17.83 -11.14 7.21
CA TYR A 15 -17.77 -12.59 7.45
C TYR A 15 -17.06 -13.19 8.70
N PRO A 16 -17.70 -14.19 9.36
CA PRO A 16 -17.44 -14.55 10.75
C PRO A 16 -16.67 -15.87 10.93
N SER A 17 -15.79 -15.91 11.92
CA SER A 17 -15.25 -17.16 12.47
C SER A 17 -16.24 -17.76 13.47
N ARG A 18 -16.80 -18.93 13.15
CA ARG A 18 -17.49 -19.80 14.11
C ARG A 18 -16.48 -20.33 15.13
N PHE A 19 -16.55 -19.91 16.38
CA PHE A 19 -16.20 -20.67 17.59
C PHE A 19 -16.61 -19.81 18.80
N ASP A 20 -17.92 -19.74 19.05
CA ASP A 20 -18.49 -19.28 20.31
C ASP A 20 -19.10 -20.50 21.00
N GLY A 21 -18.66 -20.79 22.22
CA GLY A 21 -19.25 -21.86 23.01
C GLY A 21 -18.35 -22.37 24.13
N MET A 22 -18.37 -21.62 25.24
CA MET A 22 -18.26 -22.05 26.64
C MET A 22 -17.32 -21.12 27.39
N LEU A 23 -17.89 -20.35 28.33
CA LEU A 23 -17.40 -20.18 29.71
C LEU A 23 -18.33 -19.17 30.43
N ALA A 24 -19.06 -19.67 31.42
CA ALA A 24 -19.73 -18.87 32.45
C ALA A 24 -18.78 -18.69 33.66
N PRO A 25 -18.86 -17.59 34.43
CA PRO A 25 -17.95 -17.33 35.54
C PRO A 25 -18.52 -17.85 36.88
N ILE A 26 -17.69 -18.51 37.69
CA ILE A 26 -18.00 -18.83 39.09
C ILE A 26 -17.16 -17.95 40.01
N ALA A 27 -17.86 -17.36 40.98
CA ALA A 27 -17.44 -16.34 41.91
C ALA A 27 -16.58 -16.83 43.08
N SER A 28 -15.91 -15.84 43.68
CA SER A 28 -15.10 -15.81 44.90
C SER A 28 -15.66 -16.54 46.13
N ARG A 29 -14.78 -17.21 46.89
CA ARG A 29 -14.96 -17.49 48.32
C ARG A 29 -13.72 -17.13 49.14
N ARG A 30 -13.91 -16.15 50.03
CA ARG A 30 -13.10 -15.79 51.20
C ARG A 30 -13.00 -16.97 52.17
N TRP A 31 -11.83 -17.18 52.76
CA TRP A 31 -11.63 -17.97 53.98
C TRP A 31 -11.26 -17.04 55.14
N LYS A 32 -11.94 -17.23 56.27
CA LYS A 32 -11.70 -16.60 57.57
C LYS A 32 -10.75 -17.50 58.36
N GLU A 33 -9.73 -16.91 58.99
CA GLU A 33 -8.91 -17.54 60.02
C GLU A 33 -9.62 -17.46 61.38
N SER A 34 -9.51 -18.53 62.18
CA SER A 34 -9.81 -18.52 63.61
C SER A 34 -8.54 -18.84 64.39
N THR A 35 -8.26 -18.02 65.39
CA THR A 35 -7.26 -18.19 66.43
C THR A 35 -7.77 -19.14 67.52
N ASP A 36 -6.92 -20.06 68.01
CA ASP A 36 -6.42 -20.07 69.40
C ASP A 36 -5.90 -21.43 69.90
N ASN A 37 -4.72 -21.32 70.54
CA ASN A 37 -4.15 -22.11 71.65
C ASN A 37 -3.70 -23.57 71.46
N VAL A 38 -2.39 -23.83 71.71
CA VAL A 38 -1.87 -24.50 72.94
C VAL A 38 -0.32 -24.38 73.04
N ILE A 39 0.08 -23.67 74.10
CA ILE A 39 1.23 -23.69 75.03
C ILE A 39 2.42 -24.69 74.86
N HIS A 40 3.62 -24.08 74.79
CA HIS A 40 4.98 -24.37 75.32
C HIS A 40 5.60 -25.79 75.44
N ARG A 41 6.74 -25.97 74.74
CA ARG A 41 7.98 -26.57 75.26
C ARG A 41 9.21 -25.82 74.73
N PRO A 42 10.28 -25.58 75.52
CA PRO A 42 11.46 -24.87 75.05
C PRO A 42 12.47 -25.85 74.43
N LEU A 43 12.92 -25.59 73.19
CA LEU A 43 14.16 -26.18 72.69
C LEU A 43 15.10 -25.07 72.21
N ARG A 44 16.33 -25.17 72.72
CA ARG A 44 17.47 -24.28 72.55
C ARG A 44 17.97 -24.26 71.10
N TYR A 45 18.31 -23.06 70.63
CA TYR A 45 19.36 -22.69 69.66
C TYR A 45 19.78 -23.72 68.59
N VAL A 46 19.37 -23.45 67.35
CA VAL A 46 20.27 -23.43 66.17
C VAL A 46 19.90 -22.18 65.34
N ALA A 47 20.28 -21.00 65.86
CA ALA A 47 20.28 -19.76 65.11
C ALA A 47 21.68 -19.58 64.52
N GLY A 48 21.89 -20.09 63.31
CA GLY A 48 23.18 -19.99 62.64
C GLY A 48 23.19 -20.80 61.36
N SER A 49 22.51 -20.28 60.33
CA SER A 49 22.75 -20.56 58.89
C SER A 49 21.81 -19.82 57.93
N VAL A 50 20.73 -19.17 58.40
CA VAL A 50 19.73 -18.56 57.48
C VAL A 50 20.05 -17.10 57.11
N LEU A 51 20.93 -16.39 57.84
CA LEU A 51 21.16 -14.96 57.61
C LEU A 51 22.18 -14.63 56.49
N ALA A 52 23.05 -15.58 56.11
CA ALA A 52 24.02 -15.37 55.02
C ALA A 52 23.42 -15.58 53.62
N LEU A 53 22.28 -16.28 53.52
CA LEU A 53 21.58 -16.50 52.24
C LEU A 53 20.71 -15.31 51.82
N ALA A 54 20.32 -14.42 52.74
CA ALA A 54 19.44 -13.30 52.42
C ALA A 54 20.17 -12.06 51.83
N THR A 55 21.47 -11.90 52.09
CA THR A 55 22.28 -10.77 51.58
C THR A 55 23.08 -11.09 50.32
N ALA A 56 23.33 -12.37 50.01
CA ALA A 56 24.02 -12.79 48.80
C ALA A 56 23.12 -12.82 47.54
N VAL A 57 21.81 -13.08 47.71
CA VAL A 57 20.87 -13.17 46.57
C VAL A 57 20.64 -11.82 45.86
N PRO A 58 20.49 -10.67 46.56
CA PRO A 58 20.35 -9.37 45.91
C PRO A 58 21.60 -8.93 45.12
N SER A 59 22.81 -9.28 45.59
CA SER A 59 24.06 -8.90 44.91
C SER A 59 24.33 -9.72 43.66
N LEU A 60 24.04 -11.02 43.68
CA LEU A 60 24.11 -11.92 42.51
C LEU A 60 23.10 -11.52 41.41
N ALA A 61 21.86 -11.19 41.79
CA ALA A 61 20.85 -10.72 40.83
C ALA A 61 21.24 -9.38 40.19
N ALA A 62 21.78 -8.44 40.99
CA ALA A 62 22.28 -7.17 40.48
C ALA A 62 23.48 -7.33 39.55
N GLN A 63 24.41 -8.24 39.87
CA GLN A 63 25.56 -8.55 39.03
C GLN A 63 25.13 -9.17 37.69
N SER A 64 24.23 -10.16 37.70
CA SER A 64 23.69 -10.77 36.48
C SER A 64 22.95 -9.77 35.59
N GLN A 65 22.20 -8.84 36.19
CA GLN A 65 21.53 -7.78 35.46
C GLN A 65 22.52 -6.77 34.85
N SER A 66 23.64 -6.48 35.53
CA SER A 66 24.73 -5.65 35.00
C SER A 66 25.40 -6.32 33.81
N GLU A 67 25.77 -7.60 33.91
CA GLU A 67 26.40 -8.38 32.84
C GLU A 67 25.50 -8.45 31.59
N LEU A 68 24.20 -8.68 31.77
CA LEU A 68 23.25 -8.65 30.67
C LEU A 68 23.15 -7.26 30.03
N THR A 69 23.15 -6.20 30.84
CA THR A 69 23.13 -4.82 30.34
C THR A 69 24.36 -4.49 29.52
N GLU A 70 25.55 -4.91 29.96
CA GLU A 70 26.80 -4.76 29.24
C GLU A 70 26.81 -5.56 27.92
N ALA A 71 26.31 -6.80 27.94
CA ALA A 71 26.19 -7.62 26.74
C ALA A 71 25.23 -7.00 25.71
N ILE A 72 24.11 -6.44 26.16
CA ILE A 72 23.18 -5.70 25.30
C ILE A 72 23.84 -4.44 24.73
N ALA A 73 24.59 -3.71 25.54
CA ALA A 73 25.33 -2.53 25.09
C ALA A 73 26.40 -2.87 24.04
N LEU A 74 27.08 -4.01 24.20
CA LEU A 74 28.03 -4.54 23.22
C LEU A 74 27.34 -4.96 21.92
N ALA A 75 26.24 -5.71 21.99
CA ALA A 75 25.47 -6.09 20.82
C ALA A 75 24.99 -4.86 20.05
N LYS A 76 24.47 -3.86 20.79
CA LYS A 76 24.04 -2.57 20.25
C LYS A 76 25.17 -1.84 19.51
N SER A 77 26.35 -1.72 20.12
CA SER A 77 27.47 -0.98 19.52
C SER A 77 27.95 -1.61 18.21
N LYS A 78 27.81 -2.92 18.06
CA LYS A 78 28.14 -3.65 16.82
C LYS A 78 27.03 -3.55 15.77
N ILE A 79 25.76 -3.72 16.15
CA ILE A 79 24.66 -3.85 15.18
C ILE A 79 24.09 -2.51 14.71
N TYR A 80 24.02 -1.49 15.58
CA TYR A 80 23.39 -0.21 15.23
C TYR A 80 24.08 0.52 14.06
N PRO A 81 25.42 0.52 13.94
CA PRO A 81 26.07 1.13 12.78
C PRO A 81 25.64 0.49 11.45
N ALA A 82 25.42 -0.83 11.43
CA ALA A 82 25.02 -1.56 10.23
C ALA A 82 23.50 -1.53 9.95
N LEU A 83 22.70 -1.09 10.92
CA LEU A 83 21.24 -1.01 10.79
C LEU A 83 20.85 0.18 9.91
N CYS A 84 19.81 0.00 9.08
CA CYS A 84 19.29 1.07 8.25
C CYS A 84 17.76 1.04 8.15
N ASN A 85 17.16 2.20 7.91
CA ASN A 85 15.78 2.31 7.49
C ASN A 85 15.71 2.21 5.97
N ILE A 86 14.66 1.56 5.48
CA ILE A 86 14.36 1.43 4.06
C ILE A 86 13.06 2.16 3.80
N SER A 87 13.14 3.24 3.02
CA SER A 87 11.96 3.94 2.50
C SER A 87 11.75 3.54 1.04
N VAL A 88 10.59 2.97 0.73
CA VAL A 88 10.26 2.50 -0.61
C VAL A 88 9.08 3.26 -1.19
N VAL A 89 9.12 3.49 -2.50
CA VAL A 89 7.93 3.74 -3.30
C VAL A 89 7.70 2.49 -4.11
N ALA A 90 6.66 1.73 -3.78
CA ALA A 90 6.32 0.48 -4.46
C ALA A 90 5.17 0.68 -5.44
N LYS A 91 5.20 -0.05 -6.55
CA LYS A 91 4.07 -0.15 -7.48
C LYS A 91 3.06 -1.16 -6.95
N GLY A 92 1.80 -0.78 -6.93
CA GLY A 92 0.65 -1.66 -6.76
C GLY A 92 -0.26 -1.60 -7.99
N PHE A 93 -1.32 -2.39 -8.00
CA PHE A 93 -2.31 -2.36 -9.07
C PHE A 93 -3.73 -2.31 -8.51
N GLU A 94 -4.48 -1.28 -8.87
CA GLU A 94 -5.86 -1.09 -8.46
C GLU A 94 -6.71 -0.79 -9.69
N ALA A 95 -7.84 -1.51 -9.86
CA ALA A 95 -8.83 -1.28 -10.92
C ALA A 95 -8.21 -0.99 -12.31
N GLY A 96 -7.30 -1.86 -12.76
CA GLY A 96 -6.68 -1.73 -14.08
C GLY A 96 -5.65 -0.58 -14.21
N ARG A 97 -5.09 -0.10 -13.10
CA ARG A 97 -4.08 0.97 -13.07
C ARG A 97 -2.93 0.61 -12.15
N THR A 98 -1.72 1.02 -12.52
CA THR A 98 -0.61 1.05 -11.57
C THR A 98 -0.78 2.22 -10.61
N VAL A 99 -0.89 1.89 -9.34
CA VAL A 99 -0.83 2.85 -8.23
C VAL A 99 0.54 2.77 -7.58
N ARG A 100 0.91 3.78 -6.81
CA ARG A 100 2.15 3.79 -6.04
C ARG A 100 1.82 4.06 -4.58
N HIS A 101 2.48 3.34 -3.70
CA HIS A 101 2.34 3.49 -2.26
C HIS A 101 3.72 3.69 -1.65
N GLN A 102 3.79 4.52 -0.62
CA GLN A 102 4.98 4.63 0.22
C GLN A 102 4.96 3.50 1.24
N GLY A 103 6.09 2.82 1.38
CA GLY A 103 6.34 1.82 2.40
C GLY A 103 7.61 2.16 3.17
N SER A 104 7.72 1.62 4.38
CA SER A 104 8.93 1.70 5.19
C SER A 104 9.22 0.33 5.81
N GLY A 105 10.48 0.02 6.00
CA GLY A 105 10.94 -1.17 6.71
C GLY A 105 12.36 -1.00 7.23
N SER A 106 12.94 -2.11 7.69
CA SER A 106 14.31 -2.16 8.18
C SER A 106 15.20 -2.97 7.25
N GLY A 107 16.50 -2.69 7.31
CA GLY A 107 17.52 -3.51 6.66
C GLY A 107 18.81 -3.53 7.44
N THR A 108 19.72 -4.43 7.06
CA THR A 108 21.05 -4.54 7.65
C THR A 108 22.11 -4.56 6.57
N LEU A 109 23.13 -3.71 6.70
CA LEU A 109 24.33 -3.76 5.89
C LEU A 109 25.11 -5.03 6.23
N ILE A 110 25.34 -5.88 5.23
CA ILE A 110 25.98 -7.20 5.39
C ILE A 110 27.33 -7.30 4.66
N SER A 111 27.81 -6.21 4.06
CA SER A 111 29.12 -6.19 3.41
C SER A 111 29.67 -4.77 3.27
N PRO A 112 31.01 -4.59 3.18
CA PRO A 112 31.63 -3.28 2.96
C PRO A 112 31.28 -2.68 1.59
N ALA A 113 30.86 -3.51 0.64
CA ALA A 113 30.41 -3.06 -0.67
C ALA A 113 29.03 -2.39 -0.63
N GLY A 114 28.33 -2.34 0.51
CA GLY A 114 27.01 -1.71 0.61
C GLY A 114 25.84 -2.61 0.19
N HIS A 115 25.96 -3.93 0.37
CA HIS A 115 24.80 -4.82 0.27
C HIS A 115 23.95 -4.74 1.54
N VAL A 116 22.64 -4.54 1.36
CA VAL A 116 21.66 -4.45 2.44
C VAL A 116 20.71 -5.64 2.35
N LEU A 117 20.57 -6.38 3.45
CA LEU A 117 19.62 -7.47 3.62
C LEU A 117 18.31 -6.94 4.20
N THR A 118 17.18 -7.39 3.67
CA THR A 118 15.84 -7.08 4.16
C THR A 118 14.83 -8.18 3.76
N ASN A 119 13.56 -8.02 4.12
CA ASN A 119 12.50 -8.89 3.64
C ASN A 119 12.05 -8.53 2.21
N TYR A 120 11.54 -9.52 1.49
CA TYR A 120 10.96 -9.30 0.17
C TYR A 120 9.74 -8.40 0.21
N HIS A 121 8.82 -8.59 1.17
CA HIS A 121 7.63 -7.75 1.27
C HIS A 121 7.93 -6.26 1.54
N VAL A 122 9.12 -5.92 2.05
CA VAL A 122 9.59 -4.54 2.21
C VAL A 122 10.02 -3.93 0.89
N ALA A 123 10.76 -4.68 0.06
CA ALA A 123 11.37 -4.17 -1.16
C ALA A 123 10.65 -4.55 -2.47
N ARG A 124 9.58 -5.37 -2.41
CA ARG A 124 8.84 -5.83 -3.59
C ARG A 124 8.28 -4.68 -4.41
N ASP A 125 8.28 -4.85 -5.72
CA ASP A 125 7.74 -3.89 -6.70
C ASP A 125 8.24 -2.45 -6.52
N ALA A 126 9.35 -2.27 -5.80
CA ALA A 126 9.92 -0.97 -5.51
C ALA A 126 10.40 -0.32 -6.81
N VAL A 127 9.95 0.91 -7.03
CA VAL A 127 10.44 1.77 -8.11
C VAL A 127 11.46 2.78 -7.64
N ARG A 128 11.49 3.02 -6.34
CA ARG A 128 12.47 3.87 -5.70
C ARG A 128 12.73 3.31 -4.31
N ILE A 129 14.00 3.16 -3.98
CA ILE A 129 14.45 2.74 -2.66
C ILE A 129 15.45 3.78 -2.19
N VAL A 130 15.21 4.30 -0.98
CA VAL A 130 16.14 5.18 -0.26
C VAL A 130 16.47 4.49 1.05
N ILE A 131 17.76 4.33 1.31
CA ILE A 131 18.28 3.77 2.55
C ILE A 131 18.76 4.92 3.42
N THR A 132 18.25 5.00 4.65
CA THR A 132 18.71 5.98 5.64
C THR A 132 19.55 5.26 6.69
N LEU A 133 20.84 5.59 6.75
CA LEU A 133 21.74 5.07 7.77
C LEU A 133 21.42 5.66 9.14
N THR A 134 21.92 5.05 10.22
CA THR A 134 21.76 5.59 11.59
C THR A 134 22.42 6.95 11.79
N THR A 135 23.33 7.36 10.90
CA THR A 135 23.90 8.71 10.84
C THR A 135 22.95 9.77 10.30
N GLY A 136 21.83 9.36 9.67
CA GLY A 136 20.94 10.23 8.91
C GLY A 136 21.28 10.36 7.42
N GLU A 137 22.42 9.81 6.98
CA GLU A 137 22.83 9.80 5.56
C GLU A 137 21.79 9.02 4.73
N GLN A 138 21.23 9.65 3.70
CA GLN A 138 20.24 9.05 2.79
C GLN A 138 20.89 8.67 1.47
N ILE A 139 20.78 7.40 1.10
CA ILE A 139 21.50 6.82 -0.04
C ILE A 139 20.51 6.05 -0.92
N PRO A 140 20.38 6.37 -2.21
CA PRO A 140 19.60 5.56 -3.13
C PRO A 140 20.14 4.13 -3.24
N ALA A 141 19.23 3.17 -3.46
CA ALA A 141 19.60 1.77 -3.62
C ALA A 141 18.86 1.10 -4.78
N ASP A 142 19.51 0.09 -5.35
CA ASP A 142 18.94 -0.79 -6.36
C ASP A 142 18.73 -2.19 -5.79
N VAL A 143 17.81 -2.94 -6.39
CA VAL A 143 17.60 -4.36 -6.06
C VAL A 143 18.70 -5.18 -6.72
N VAL A 144 19.41 -6.01 -5.94
CA VAL A 144 20.30 -7.05 -6.49
C VAL A 144 19.47 -8.26 -6.89
N GLY A 145 18.57 -8.69 -6.01
CA GLY A 145 17.64 -9.76 -6.30
C GLY A 145 16.66 -10.02 -5.16
N HIS A 146 15.63 -10.79 -5.48
CA HIS A 146 14.52 -11.13 -4.59
C HIS A 146 14.39 -12.64 -4.47
N ASP A 147 13.93 -13.09 -3.30
CA ASP A 147 13.49 -14.46 -3.08
C ASP A 147 12.13 -14.47 -2.35
N PRO A 148 11.02 -14.47 -3.11
CA PRO A 148 9.68 -14.43 -2.52
C PRO A 148 9.39 -15.64 -1.60
N MET A 149 9.95 -16.82 -1.91
CA MET A 149 9.63 -18.07 -1.20
C MET A 149 10.23 -18.16 0.21
N THR A 150 11.25 -17.34 0.50
CA THR A 150 11.83 -17.18 1.84
C THR A 150 11.57 -15.79 2.41
N ASP A 151 10.83 -14.93 1.69
CA ASP A 151 10.61 -13.53 2.01
C ASP A 151 11.90 -12.74 2.25
N LEU A 152 12.93 -12.93 1.40
CA LEU A 152 14.23 -12.25 1.53
C LEU A 152 14.56 -11.41 0.30
N SER A 153 15.34 -10.35 0.49
CA SER A 153 15.86 -9.51 -0.59
C SER A 153 17.21 -8.93 -0.25
N VAL A 154 18.03 -8.77 -1.29
CA VAL A 154 19.31 -8.08 -1.20
C VAL A 154 19.26 -6.84 -2.08
N LEU A 155 19.61 -5.72 -1.48
CA LEU A 155 19.70 -4.40 -2.10
C LEU A 155 21.16 -3.96 -2.17
N LYS A 156 21.45 -3.01 -3.04
CA LYS A 156 22.78 -2.44 -3.24
C LYS A 156 22.70 -0.92 -3.12
N LEU A 157 23.43 -0.36 -2.18
CA LEU A 157 23.64 1.09 -2.09
C LEU A 157 24.39 1.59 -3.32
N ARG A 158 23.97 2.75 -3.84
CA ARG A 158 24.74 3.53 -4.81
C ARG A 158 25.80 4.34 -4.08
N VAL A 159 26.91 3.69 -3.77
CA VAL A 159 27.97 4.20 -2.89
C VAL A 159 28.65 5.46 -3.42
N ASP A 160 28.58 5.69 -4.72
CA ASP A 160 29.02 6.89 -5.44
C ASP A 160 28.11 8.10 -5.24
N GLU A 161 26.82 7.88 -4.94
CA GLU A 161 25.84 8.95 -4.64
C GLU A 161 25.84 9.37 -3.16
N ARG A 162 26.82 8.92 -2.37
CA ARG A 162 26.96 9.21 -0.93
C ARG A 162 27.51 10.60 -0.66
N GLU A 163 27.22 11.13 0.52
CA GLU A 163 27.81 12.40 0.99
C GLU A 163 29.34 12.27 1.15
N ASN A 164 29.82 11.10 1.58
CA ASN A 164 31.23 10.78 1.63
C ASN A 164 31.50 9.36 1.07
N PRO A 165 31.75 9.24 -0.25
CA PRO A 165 31.96 7.95 -0.91
C PRO A 165 33.16 7.15 -0.38
N HIS A 166 34.17 7.82 0.18
CA HIS A 166 35.39 7.17 0.67
C HIS A 166 35.28 6.65 2.11
N LYS A 167 34.29 7.11 2.88
CA LYS A 167 34.08 6.64 4.26
C LYS A 167 33.62 5.18 4.24
N PRO A 168 34.33 4.24 4.90
CA PRO A 168 33.91 2.85 4.96
C PRO A 168 32.49 2.68 5.48
N LEU A 169 31.74 1.77 4.88
CA LEU A 169 30.40 1.41 5.37
C LEU A 169 30.53 0.42 6.53
N PRO A 170 29.83 0.66 7.66
CA PRO A 170 29.67 -0.36 8.69
C PRO A 170 28.86 -1.53 8.14
N PHE A 171 29.17 -2.74 8.59
CA PHE A 171 28.40 -3.93 8.24
C PHE A 171 28.40 -4.92 9.41
N ALA A 172 27.37 -5.75 9.46
CA ALA A 172 27.20 -6.77 10.48
C ALA A 172 27.65 -8.14 9.98
N THR A 173 28.03 -9.01 10.93
CA THR A 173 28.44 -10.38 10.68
C THR A 173 27.33 -11.36 11.00
N PHE A 174 27.33 -12.51 10.33
CA PHE A 174 26.39 -13.59 10.61
C PHE A 174 26.91 -14.48 11.75
N GLY A 175 26.01 -14.81 12.68
CA GLY A 175 26.18 -15.89 13.64
C GLY A 175 25.61 -17.20 13.12
N ASP A 176 25.67 -18.26 13.91
CA ASP A 176 25.18 -19.58 13.52
C ASP A 176 23.82 -19.92 14.16
N SER A 177 22.77 -19.95 13.34
CA SER A 177 21.41 -20.26 13.79
C SER A 177 21.23 -21.73 14.20
N ASP A 178 22.08 -22.65 13.72
CA ASP A 178 21.97 -24.07 14.06
C ASP A 178 22.40 -24.36 15.51
N LYS A 179 23.09 -23.41 16.16
CA LYS A 179 23.53 -23.50 17.55
C LYS A 179 22.54 -22.89 18.55
N LEU A 180 21.38 -22.43 18.08
CA LEU A 180 20.40 -21.79 18.95
C LEU A 180 19.66 -22.83 19.79
N GLU A 181 19.59 -22.58 21.09
CA GLU A 181 18.80 -23.36 22.03
C GLU A 181 17.65 -22.52 22.59
N VAL A 182 16.56 -23.19 23.01
CA VAL A 182 15.47 -22.54 23.73
C VAL A 182 16.02 -21.85 24.99
N GLY A 183 15.61 -20.60 25.22
CA GLY A 183 16.12 -19.78 26.32
C GLY A 183 17.32 -18.89 25.96
N THR A 184 17.94 -19.10 24.79
CA THR A 184 19.01 -18.21 24.30
C THR A 184 18.50 -16.77 24.19
N SER A 185 19.15 -15.82 24.86
CA SER A 185 18.80 -14.39 24.76
C SER A 185 19.07 -13.86 23.34
N VAL A 186 18.08 -13.14 22.81
CA VAL A 186 18.12 -12.54 21.47
C VAL A 186 17.58 -11.13 21.50
N LEU A 187 18.09 -10.31 20.58
CA LEU A 187 17.68 -8.94 20.40
C LEU A 187 17.06 -8.79 19.01
N ALA A 188 15.80 -8.41 18.96
CA ALA A 188 15.17 -8.01 17.70
C ALA A 188 15.43 -6.52 17.49
N VAL A 189 16.10 -6.19 16.40
CA VAL A 189 16.52 -4.82 16.09
C VAL A 189 15.84 -4.34 14.82
N GLY A 190 15.44 -3.07 14.80
CA GLY A 190 14.81 -2.44 13.65
C GLY A 190 14.89 -0.92 13.67
N ASN A 191 14.57 -0.30 12.55
CA ASN A 191 14.61 1.14 12.31
C ASN A 191 13.31 1.59 11.62
N PRO A 192 12.15 1.53 12.31
CA PRO A 192 10.82 1.62 11.71
C PRO A 192 10.44 3.01 11.14
N LEU A 193 10.97 4.10 11.72
CA LEU A 193 10.59 5.49 11.41
C LEU A 193 11.81 6.38 11.07
N SER A 194 12.83 5.82 10.42
CA SER A 194 14.19 6.41 10.43
C SER A 194 14.69 6.59 11.87
N LEU A 195 15.66 7.50 12.13
CA LEU A 195 16.43 7.83 13.37
C LEU A 195 15.97 7.31 14.76
N SER A 196 14.73 6.90 14.96
CA SER A 196 14.21 6.07 16.05
C SER A 196 14.52 4.56 15.85
N SER A 197 15.79 4.16 15.98
CA SER A 197 16.16 2.74 16.06
C SER A 197 15.57 2.08 17.31
N SER A 198 14.97 0.91 17.17
CA SER A 198 14.39 0.13 18.26
C SER A 198 15.14 -1.19 18.44
N MET A 199 15.26 -1.62 19.70
CA MET A 199 15.83 -2.89 20.09
C MET A 199 14.97 -3.47 21.21
N THR A 200 14.56 -4.73 21.06
CA THR A 200 13.75 -5.43 22.04
C THR A 200 14.44 -6.72 22.44
N LEU A 201 14.49 -6.96 23.74
CA LEU A 201 15.05 -8.19 24.31
C LEU A 201 13.97 -9.27 24.40
N GLY A 202 14.38 -10.49 24.12
CA GLY A 202 13.62 -11.70 24.42
C GLY A 202 14.54 -12.91 24.40
N ILE A 203 13.94 -14.08 24.31
CA ILE A 203 14.62 -15.36 24.20
C ILE A 203 14.11 -16.14 22.99
N VAL A 204 14.92 -17.08 22.51
CA VAL A 204 14.46 -18.11 21.58
C VAL A 204 13.42 -18.98 22.30
N SER A 205 12.20 -18.96 21.80
CA SER A 205 11.12 -19.83 22.29
C SER A 205 11.13 -21.19 21.59
N ASN A 206 11.47 -21.23 20.30
CA ASN A 206 11.64 -22.46 19.54
C ASN A 206 12.55 -22.17 18.31
N PRO A 207 13.74 -22.76 18.21
CA PRO A 207 14.64 -22.53 17.07
C PRO A 207 14.23 -23.29 15.79
N HIS A 208 13.30 -24.26 15.90
CA HIS A 208 12.89 -25.15 14.82
C HIS A 208 11.38 -25.07 14.52
N ARG A 209 10.79 -23.87 14.56
CA ARG A 209 9.34 -23.73 14.40
C ARG A 209 8.91 -23.93 12.96
N VAL A 210 7.94 -24.81 12.75
CA VAL A 210 7.14 -24.86 11.53
C VAL A 210 5.67 -24.61 11.84
N PHE A 211 4.88 -24.39 10.80
CA PHE A 211 3.44 -24.29 10.91
C PHE A 211 2.84 -25.45 10.14
N ALA A 212 2.17 -26.35 10.86
CA ALA A 212 1.63 -27.57 10.27
C ALA A 212 0.22 -27.87 10.81
N GLY A 213 -0.60 -28.51 9.98
CA GLY A 213 -1.93 -28.98 10.38
C GLY A 213 -1.88 -30.27 11.20
N ALA A 214 -3.03 -30.73 11.70
CA ALA A 214 -3.13 -31.98 12.47
C ALA A 214 -2.59 -33.22 11.71
N GLY A 215 -2.54 -33.16 10.38
CA GLY A 215 -1.96 -34.18 9.49
C GLY A 215 -0.45 -34.06 9.24
N GLY A 216 0.25 -33.08 9.83
CA GLY A 216 1.68 -32.82 9.58
C GLY A 216 1.99 -32.14 8.24
N GLN A 217 0.94 -31.71 7.50
CA GLN A 217 1.10 -30.91 6.29
C GLN A 217 1.53 -29.51 6.67
N LEU A 218 2.61 -29.03 6.06
CA LEU A 218 3.08 -27.66 6.24
C LEU A 218 2.08 -26.66 5.67
N PHE A 219 1.85 -25.59 6.42
CA PHE A 219 1.14 -24.42 5.97
C PHE A 219 2.14 -23.41 5.43
N GLU A 220 1.86 -22.90 4.24
CA GLU A 220 2.54 -21.74 3.71
C GLU A 220 1.77 -20.47 4.08
N PHE A 221 2.50 -19.37 4.28
CA PHE A 221 1.96 -18.05 4.53
C PHE A 221 2.03 -17.23 3.26
N ASP A 222 0.92 -16.57 2.95
CA ASP A 222 0.93 -15.45 2.01
C ASP A 222 1.22 -14.20 2.83
N PHE A 223 2.41 -13.63 2.66
CA PHE A 223 2.83 -12.39 3.31
C PHE A 223 2.37 -11.14 2.55
N ASP A 224 1.46 -11.32 1.59
CA ASP A 224 0.82 -10.35 0.69
C ASP A 224 1.33 -10.47 -0.76
N SER A 225 0.40 -10.35 -1.72
CA SER A 225 0.56 -10.50 -3.18
C SER A 225 0.63 -11.92 -3.77
N GLY A 226 0.20 -12.97 -3.06
CA GLY A 226 0.05 -14.32 -3.65
C GLY A 226 1.33 -15.15 -3.68
N ASN A 227 2.44 -14.62 -3.14
CA ASN A 227 3.67 -15.38 -2.96
C ASN A 227 3.64 -16.07 -1.60
N ARG A 228 3.88 -17.39 -1.63
CA ARG A 228 3.80 -18.24 -0.46
C ARG A 228 5.20 -18.51 0.12
N THR A 229 5.31 -18.39 1.43
CA THR A 229 6.54 -18.56 2.20
C THR A 229 6.33 -19.60 3.29
N GLY A 230 7.40 -20.30 3.66
CA GLY A 230 7.38 -21.27 4.77
C GLY A 230 7.70 -22.70 4.34
N LEU A 231 7.61 -23.01 3.05
CA LEU A 231 7.97 -24.33 2.52
C LEU A 231 9.44 -24.69 2.79
N PHE A 232 10.32 -23.70 2.70
CA PHE A 232 11.77 -23.85 2.90
C PHE A 232 12.24 -23.32 4.26
N THR A 233 11.36 -22.79 5.08
CA THR A 233 11.73 -22.03 6.28
C THR A 233 11.37 -22.80 7.53
N VAL A 234 12.39 -23.18 8.28
CA VAL A 234 12.29 -23.56 9.68
C VAL A 234 12.53 -22.29 10.50
N TRP A 235 11.47 -21.72 11.06
CA TRP A 235 11.49 -20.39 11.67
C TRP A 235 12.13 -20.41 13.06
N ILE A 236 12.88 -19.37 13.39
CA ILE A 236 13.21 -19.06 14.79
C ILE A 236 12.00 -18.34 15.38
N GLN A 237 11.33 -18.98 16.32
CA GLN A 237 10.33 -18.34 17.17
C GLN A 237 11.01 -17.73 18.40
N HIS A 238 10.68 -16.49 18.71
CA HIS A 238 11.14 -15.78 19.89
C HIS A 238 10.01 -14.94 20.49
N ASP A 239 10.20 -14.41 21.69
CA ASP A 239 9.24 -13.54 22.39
C ASP A 239 9.64 -12.06 22.42
N ALA A 240 10.82 -11.71 21.90
CA ALA A 240 11.21 -10.31 21.71
C ALA A 240 10.15 -9.56 20.87
N LEU A 241 9.76 -8.37 21.32
CA LEU A 241 8.69 -7.60 20.68
C LEU A 241 9.07 -7.16 19.26
N ILE A 242 8.28 -7.60 18.28
CA ILE A 242 8.36 -7.11 16.90
C ILE A 242 7.24 -6.10 16.68
N LEU A 243 7.62 -4.84 16.45
CA LEU A 243 6.71 -3.73 16.14
C LEU A 243 6.69 -3.45 14.64
N PRO A 244 5.65 -2.78 14.11
CA PRO A 244 5.63 -2.33 12.73
C PRO A 244 6.92 -1.58 12.36
N GLY A 245 7.55 -2.01 11.28
CA GLY A 245 8.81 -1.48 10.76
C GLY A 245 10.08 -2.15 11.28
N ASN A 246 10.02 -3.12 12.20
CA ASN A 246 11.15 -4.01 12.52
C ASN A 246 11.37 -5.11 11.47
N SER A 247 10.36 -5.36 10.62
CA SER A 247 10.47 -6.32 9.51
C SER A 247 11.63 -5.97 8.59
N GLY A 248 12.43 -6.97 8.23
CA GLY A 248 13.66 -6.87 7.46
C GLY A 248 14.90 -6.53 8.30
N GLY A 249 14.72 -6.13 9.56
CA GLY A 249 15.81 -5.93 10.51
C GLY A 249 16.37 -7.24 11.07
N PRO A 250 17.53 -7.22 11.72
CA PRO A 250 18.19 -8.42 12.19
C PRO A 250 17.64 -8.89 13.54
N LEU A 251 17.56 -10.21 13.70
CA LEU A 251 17.55 -10.87 15.01
C LEU A 251 19.02 -11.19 15.34
N VAL A 252 19.52 -10.70 16.48
CA VAL A 252 20.92 -10.89 16.86
C VAL A 252 21.07 -11.59 18.21
N ASN A 253 22.19 -12.29 18.40
CA ASN A 253 22.61 -12.76 19.72
C ASN A 253 23.27 -11.63 20.52
N LEU A 254 23.60 -11.89 21.79
CA LEU A 254 24.27 -10.91 22.66
C LEU A 254 25.70 -10.54 22.22
N ASN A 255 26.28 -11.26 21.25
CA ASN A 255 27.56 -10.90 20.63
C ASN A 255 27.41 -9.88 19.48
N GLY A 256 26.17 -9.53 19.11
CA GLY A 256 25.84 -8.63 18.00
C GLY A 256 25.86 -9.31 16.62
N GLU A 257 25.83 -10.63 16.56
CA GLU A 257 25.87 -11.41 15.31
C GLU A 257 24.46 -11.73 14.83
N ILE A 258 24.22 -11.64 13.52
CA ILE A 258 22.92 -11.93 12.90
C ILE A 258 22.64 -13.44 12.96
N ILE A 259 21.65 -13.82 13.77
CA ILE A 259 21.14 -15.19 13.85
C ILE A 259 19.84 -15.38 13.04
N GLY A 260 19.21 -14.29 12.60
CA GLY A 260 18.09 -14.34 11.67
C GLY A 260 17.62 -12.97 11.18
N VAL A 261 16.57 -12.96 10.36
CA VAL A 261 15.90 -11.75 9.85
C VAL A 261 14.47 -11.70 10.36
N ASN A 262 14.13 -10.66 11.13
CA ASN A 262 12.80 -10.46 11.68
C ASN A 262 11.79 -10.32 10.55
N THR A 263 10.81 -11.22 10.51
CA THR A 263 9.87 -11.32 9.38
C THR A 263 8.43 -11.06 9.82
N ARG A 264 8.04 -11.57 10.98
CA ARG A 264 6.66 -11.45 11.49
C ARG A 264 6.63 -11.31 13.00
N GLY A 265 5.64 -10.60 13.51
CA GLY A 265 5.33 -10.59 14.93
C GLY A 265 3.89 -10.27 15.29
N GLY A 266 3.49 -10.63 16.51
CA GLY A 266 2.21 -10.24 17.11
C GLY A 266 1.87 -11.06 18.36
N ARG A 267 1.16 -10.46 19.31
CA ARG A 267 0.70 -11.11 20.57
C ARG A 267 1.83 -11.80 21.36
N GLY A 268 3.03 -11.21 21.38
CA GLY A 268 4.20 -11.77 22.08
C GLY A 268 4.89 -12.92 21.35
N LEU A 269 4.57 -13.17 20.08
CA LEU A 269 5.23 -14.16 19.23
C LEU A 269 5.92 -13.47 18.05
N GLY A 270 7.24 -13.58 17.98
CA GLY A 270 8.07 -13.15 16.87
C GLY A 270 8.62 -14.34 16.07
N PHE A 271 8.81 -14.14 14.76
CA PHE A 271 9.37 -15.13 13.85
C PHE A 271 10.46 -14.50 12.99
N ALA A 272 11.61 -15.17 12.93
CA ALA A 272 12.74 -14.78 12.10
C ALA A 272 13.18 -15.91 11.17
N SER A 273 13.62 -15.55 9.97
CA SER A 273 14.27 -16.48 9.04
C SER A 273 15.69 -16.76 9.53
N PRO A 274 16.11 -18.03 9.72
CA PRO A 274 17.38 -18.37 10.34
C PRO A 274 18.60 -17.98 9.47
N SER A 275 19.70 -17.58 10.12
CA SER A 275 20.91 -17.09 9.44
C SER A 275 21.50 -18.11 8.46
N LYS A 276 21.38 -19.42 8.71
CA LYS A 276 21.79 -20.46 7.75
C LYS A 276 21.07 -20.35 6.41
N LEU A 277 19.74 -20.29 6.42
CA LEU A 277 18.93 -20.12 5.20
C LEU A 277 19.25 -18.77 4.54
N VAL A 278 19.33 -17.71 5.34
CA VAL A 278 19.62 -16.35 4.86
C VAL A 278 20.96 -16.29 4.14
N ARG A 279 22.03 -16.89 4.69
CA ARG A 279 23.35 -16.92 4.03
C ARG A 279 23.31 -17.63 2.69
N ALA A 280 22.62 -18.76 2.59
CA ALA A 280 22.49 -19.51 1.34
C ALA A 280 21.74 -18.71 0.26
N VAL A 281 20.66 -18.01 0.65
CA VAL A 281 19.89 -17.13 -0.24
C VAL A 281 20.74 -15.93 -0.68
N VAL A 282 21.40 -15.24 0.26
CA VAL A 282 22.27 -14.10 -0.04
C VAL A 282 23.38 -14.50 -1.02
N ALA A 283 24.04 -15.64 -0.80
CA ALA A 283 25.10 -16.12 -1.69
C ALA A 283 24.61 -16.31 -3.13
N GLN A 284 23.41 -16.90 -3.32
CA GLN A 284 22.82 -17.07 -4.65
C GLN A 284 22.42 -15.73 -5.28
N LEU A 285 21.78 -14.85 -4.51
CA LEU A 285 21.37 -13.53 -5.02
C LEU A 285 22.58 -12.68 -5.45
N LEU A 286 23.67 -12.71 -4.69
CA LEU A 286 24.91 -12.01 -5.06
C LEU A 286 25.61 -12.63 -6.28
N SER A 287 25.54 -13.95 -6.45
CA SER A 287 26.23 -14.65 -7.54
C SER A 287 25.45 -14.65 -8.85
N PHE A 288 24.12 -14.75 -8.79
CA PHE A 288 23.27 -15.00 -9.96
C PHE A 288 22.16 -13.96 -10.17
N GLY A 289 21.91 -13.07 -9.21
CA GLY A 289 20.76 -12.15 -9.22
C GLY A 289 19.40 -12.80 -8.95
N GLU A 290 19.35 -14.13 -8.83
CA GLU A 290 18.15 -14.92 -8.54
C GLU A 290 18.50 -16.15 -7.69
N VAL A 291 17.52 -16.66 -6.93
CA VAL A 291 17.64 -17.96 -6.26
C VAL A 291 17.13 -19.05 -7.19
N ARG A 292 17.97 -20.05 -7.46
CA ARG A 292 17.65 -21.15 -8.37
C ARG A 292 17.33 -22.39 -7.56
N ARG A 293 16.09 -22.90 -7.71
CA ARG A 293 15.64 -24.09 -7.01
C ARG A 293 15.20 -25.18 -7.98
N GLY A 294 15.61 -26.41 -7.68
CA GLY A 294 15.03 -27.63 -8.23
C GLY A 294 13.57 -27.81 -7.80
N TYR A 295 12.78 -28.40 -8.69
CA TYR A 295 11.37 -28.71 -8.48
C TYR A 295 11.02 -30.04 -9.13
N ILE A 296 10.37 -30.91 -8.37
CA ILE A 296 9.86 -32.20 -8.86
C ILE A 296 8.33 -32.30 -8.86
N GLY A 297 7.63 -31.34 -8.24
CA GLY A 297 6.16 -31.40 -8.15
C GLY A 297 5.63 -32.52 -7.28
N ALA A 298 6.26 -32.75 -6.12
CA ALA A 298 5.77 -33.63 -5.07
C ALA A 298 5.65 -32.87 -3.74
N SER A 299 4.70 -33.27 -2.91
CA SER A 299 4.51 -32.76 -1.54
C SER A 299 4.78 -33.84 -0.53
N PHE A 300 5.40 -33.47 0.60
CA PHE A 300 5.88 -34.42 1.60
C PHE A 300 5.17 -34.29 2.95
N GLN A 301 5.08 -35.41 3.66
CA GLN A 301 4.59 -35.51 5.04
C GLN A 301 5.58 -36.30 5.91
N PRO A 302 5.56 -36.02 7.22
CA PRO A 302 6.39 -36.74 8.16
C PRO A 302 5.92 -38.18 8.38
N VAL A 303 6.84 -39.04 8.80
CA VAL A 303 6.62 -40.50 8.83
C VAL A 303 6.45 -41.10 10.23
N ALA A 304 6.50 -40.28 11.29
CA ALA A 304 6.34 -40.76 12.66
C ALA A 304 5.04 -41.54 12.86
N LYS A 305 3.92 -41.10 12.26
CA LYS A 305 2.62 -41.79 12.35
C LYS A 305 2.60 -43.15 11.66
N LEU A 306 3.59 -43.44 10.82
CA LEU A 306 3.79 -44.74 10.18
C LEU A 306 4.73 -45.65 11.00
N GLY A 307 5.11 -45.25 12.21
CA GLY A 307 6.06 -45.99 13.05
C GLY A 307 7.51 -45.93 12.56
N ARG A 308 7.85 -44.98 11.69
CA ARG A 308 9.18 -44.88 11.07
C ARG A 308 10.02 -43.76 11.68
N LYS A 309 11.34 -43.95 11.65
CA LYS A 309 12.33 -42.97 12.12
C LYS A 309 12.93 -42.11 10.99
N SER A 310 12.81 -42.54 9.73
CA SER A 310 13.38 -41.85 8.57
C SER A 310 12.55 -42.08 7.31
N GLY A 311 12.83 -41.24 6.32
CA GLY A 311 12.11 -41.09 5.07
C GLY A 311 11.09 -39.95 5.11
N ALA A 312 10.56 -39.60 3.93
CA ALA A 312 9.47 -38.63 3.76
C ALA A 312 8.37 -39.24 2.89
N MET A 313 7.12 -39.18 3.36
CA MET A 313 5.99 -39.73 2.61
C MET A 313 5.50 -38.73 1.56
N ILE A 314 5.37 -39.17 0.30
CA ILE A 314 4.75 -38.38 -0.76
C ILE A 314 3.25 -38.32 -0.50
N SER A 315 2.77 -37.14 -0.13
CA SER A 315 1.35 -36.88 0.13
C SER A 315 0.58 -36.39 -1.09
N ALA A 316 1.26 -35.80 -2.07
CA ALA A 316 0.69 -35.42 -3.34
C ALA A 316 1.75 -35.40 -4.44
N VAL A 317 1.31 -35.66 -5.67
CA VAL A 317 2.10 -35.52 -6.89
C VAL A 317 1.33 -34.64 -7.86
N VAL A 318 1.99 -33.64 -8.42
CA VAL A 318 1.40 -32.73 -9.40
C VAL A 318 1.22 -33.49 -10.73
N PRO A 319 -0.02 -33.62 -11.24
CA PRO A 319 -0.27 -34.29 -12.52
C PRO A 319 0.57 -33.68 -13.64
N THR A 320 1.17 -34.52 -14.48
CA THR A 320 2.09 -34.12 -15.57
C THR A 320 3.40 -33.43 -15.13
N GLY A 321 3.60 -33.28 -13.81
CA GLY A 321 4.82 -32.76 -13.21
C GLY A 321 5.98 -33.77 -13.30
N PRO A 322 7.21 -33.35 -12.93
CA PRO A 322 8.38 -34.21 -13.08
C PRO A 322 8.33 -35.52 -12.27
N ALA A 323 7.82 -35.47 -11.04
CA ALA A 323 7.61 -36.65 -10.20
C ALA A 323 6.59 -37.63 -10.82
N ASP A 324 5.48 -37.11 -11.36
CA ASP A 324 4.46 -37.94 -12.03
C ASP A 324 5.02 -38.62 -13.28
N LYS A 325 5.75 -37.86 -14.11
CA LYS A 325 6.44 -38.37 -15.31
C LYS A 325 7.49 -39.43 -14.97
N ALA A 326 8.16 -39.28 -13.83
CA ALA A 326 9.09 -40.28 -13.32
C ALA A 326 8.39 -41.50 -12.71
N GLY A 327 7.07 -41.48 -12.54
CA GLY A 327 6.29 -42.58 -11.99
C GLY A 327 6.22 -42.61 -10.46
N LEU A 328 6.60 -41.53 -9.77
CA LEU A 328 6.33 -41.36 -8.34
C LEU A 328 4.82 -41.24 -8.09
N LYS A 329 4.35 -41.76 -6.96
CA LYS A 329 2.94 -41.83 -6.60
C LYS A 329 2.74 -41.37 -5.17
N THR A 330 1.53 -40.88 -4.89
CA THR A 330 1.09 -40.64 -3.52
C THR A 330 1.18 -41.94 -2.71
N GLY A 331 1.69 -41.84 -1.48
CA GLY A 331 1.96 -42.96 -0.58
C GLY A 331 3.36 -43.56 -0.71
N ASP A 332 4.13 -43.20 -1.73
CA ASP A 332 5.54 -43.57 -1.79
C ASP A 332 6.30 -42.94 -0.62
N LEU A 333 7.22 -43.71 -0.04
CA LEU A 333 8.12 -43.21 0.98
C LEU A 333 9.51 -42.99 0.37
N VAL A 334 9.95 -41.74 0.26
CA VAL A 334 11.31 -41.43 -0.17
C VAL A 334 12.28 -41.71 0.97
N LEU A 335 13.26 -42.57 0.73
CA LEU A 335 14.28 -42.99 1.68
C LEU A 335 15.61 -42.24 1.50
N ALA A 336 15.97 -41.96 0.25
CA ALA A 336 17.21 -41.25 -0.10
C ALA A 336 17.09 -40.52 -1.44
N ILE A 337 17.86 -39.46 -1.62
CA ILE A 337 17.99 -38.69 -2.87
C ILE A 337 19.47 -38.64 -3.22
N ASP A 338 19.87 -39.15 -4.39
CA ASP A 338 21.28 -39.31 -4.81
C ASP A 338 22.16 -40.04 -3.78
N GLY A 339 21.57 -40.95 -3.01
CA GLY A 339 22.25 -41.68 -1.94
C GLY A 339 22.22 -40.97 -0.57
N GLU A 340 21.89 -39.67 -0.52
CA GLU A 340 21.74 -38.93 0.73
C GLU A 340 20.44 -39.33 1.46
N PRO A 341 20.51 -39.77 2.73
CA PRO A 341 19.33 -40.19 3.48
C PRO A 341 18.32 -39.05 3.66
N VAL A 342 17.05 -39.37 3.42
CA VAL A 342 15.94 -38.46 3.72
C VAL A 342 15.43 -38.73 5.13
N ILE A 343 15.38 -37.69 5.96
CA ILE A 343 14.89 -37.77 7.34
C ILE A 343 13.78 -36.74 7.51
N ALA A 344 12.54 -37.22 7.62
CA ALA A 344 11.38 -36.40 7.96
C ALA A 344 10.47 -37.17 8.92
N ARG A 345 10.95 -37.39 10.15
CA ARG A 345 10.16 -38.07 11.18
C ARG A 345 9.03 -37.17 11.68
N PHE A 346 9.31 -35.89 11.87
CA PHE A 346 8.39 -34.84 12.35
C PHE A 346 8.25 -33.71 11.32
N ALA A 347 7.28 -32.82 11.53
CA ALA A 347 6.93 -31.78 10.55
C ALA A 347 8.09 -30.78 10.35
N GLU A 348 8.85 -30.52 11.40
CA GLU A 348 10.02 -29.64 11.45
C GLU A 348 11.15 -30.11 10.52
N GLU A 349 11.18 -31.40 10.19
CA GLU A 349 12.18 -32.04 9.34
C GLU A 349 11.73 -32.14 7.87
N VAL A 350 10.50 -31.71 7.55
CA VAL A 350 10.02 -31.68 6.16
C VAL A 350 10.65 -30.56 5.32
N PRO A 351 10.82 -29.30 5.80
CA PRO A 351 11.48 -28.25 5.02
C PRO A 351 12.90 -28.61 4.54
N PRO A 352 13.78 -29.27 5.35
CA PRO A 352 15.05 -29.80 4.87
C PRO A 352 14.94 -30.74 3.65
N VAL A 353 13.86 -31.53 3.53
CA VAL A 353 13.63 -32.37 2.34
C VAL A 353 13.36 -31.51 1.10
N TYR A 354 12.57 -30.44 1.24
CA TYR A 354 12.38 -29.49 0.16
C TYR A 354 13.67 -28.74 -0.18
N GLN A 355 14.51 -28.40 0.79
CA GLN A 355 15.82 -27.79 0.56
C GLN A 355 16.75 -28.73 -0.22
N MET A 356 16.84 -30.00 0.17
CA MET A 356 17.60 -31.03 -0.55
C MET A 356 17.18 -31.12 -2.02
N ILE A 357 15.87 -31.11 -2.30
CA ILE A 357 15.34 -31.10 -3.67
C ILE A 357 15.65 -29.78 -4.40
N ALA A 358 15.56 -28.65 -3.70
CA ALA A 358 15.83 -27.34 -4.26
C ALA A 358 17.30 -27.16 -4.68
N GLU A 359 18.23 -27.86 -4.03
CA GLU A 359 19.66 -27.81 -4.33
C GLU A 359 20.07 -28.74 -5.49
N LEU A 360 19.18 -29.63 -5.94
CA LEU A 360 19.44 -30.51 -7.08
C LEU A 360 19.66 -29.73 -8.38
N LYS A 361 20.47 -30.30 -9.27
CA LYS A 361 20.81 -29.68 -10.55
C LYS A 361 19.58 -29.67 -11.46
N ILE A 362 19.13 -28.46 -11.81
CA ILE A 362 18.03 -28.24 -12.74
C ILE A 362 18.34 -28.89 -14.11
N ASP A 363 17.32 -29.45 -14.73
CA ASP A 363 17.33 -30.17 -16.01
C ASP A 363 18.13 -31.49 -16.04
N LYS A 364 18.59 -31.97 -14.88
CA LYS A 364 19.24 -33.27 -14.71
C LYS A 364 18.30 -34.28 -14.04
N SER A 365 18.55 -35.57 -14.31
CA SER A 365 17.88 -36.66 -13.60
C SER A 365 18.67 -36.99 -12.34
N HIS A 366 17.94 -37.19 -11.25
CA HIS A 366 18.47 -37.52 -9.92
C HIS A 366 17.81 -38.81 -9.43
N SER A 367 18.54 -39.61 -8.65
CA SER A 367 18.06 -40.90 -8.15
C SER A 367 17.24 -40.72 -6.88
N PHE A 368 16.05 -41.29 -6.84
CA PHE A 368 15.18 -41.31 -5.67
C PHE A 368 14.97 -42.75 -5.24
N SER A 369 15.54 -43.11 -4.08
CA SER A 369 15.31 -44.38 -3.44
C SER A 369 13.98 -44.32 -2.72
N ILE A 370 13.00 -45.13 -3.12
CA ILE A 370 11.66 -45.13 -2.54
C ILE A 370 11.26 -46.50 -2.00
N LEU A 371 10.30 -46.52 -1.08
CA LEU A 371 9.59 -47.70 -0.63
C LEU A 371 8.13 -47.58 -1.05
N ARG A 372 7.67 -48.49 -1.91
CA ARG A 372 6.28 -48.60 -2.35
C ARG A 372 5.78 -49.99 -1.99
N THR A 373 4.69 -50.08 -1.21
CA THR A 373 4.08 -51.36 -0.78
C THR A 373 5.11 -52.37 -0.26
N GLY A 374 6.09 -51.91 0.54
CA GLY A 374 7.15 -52.76 1.12
C GLY A 374 8.32 -53.09 0.19
N LYS A 375 8.25 -52.76 -1.11
CA LYS A 375 9.33 -52.98 -2.07
C LYS A 375 10.18 -51.72 -2.25
N LYS A 376 11.50 -51.86 -2.12
CA LYS A 376 12.45 -50.77 -2.41
C LYS A 376 12.61 -50.63 -3.92
N MET A 377 12.59 -49.39 -4.42
CA MET A 377 12.71 -49.05 -5.84
C MET A 377 13.62 -47.84 -6.01
N GLU A 378 14.29 -47.74 -7.15
CA GLU A 378 15.03 -46.54 -7.55
C GLU A 378 14.30 -45.86 -8.71
N MET A 379 14.06 -44.56 -8.58
CA MET A 379 13.33 -43.76 -9.55
C MET A 379 14.23 -42.64 -10.06
N GLN A 380 14.33 -42.46 -11.37
CA GLN A 380 15.07 -41.37 -11.98
C GLN A 380 14.13 -40.19 -12.24
N VAL A 381 14.30 -39.11 -11.48
CA VAL A 381 13.41 -37.93 -11.56
C VAL A 381 14.17 -36.79 -12.19
N LYS A 382 13.67 -36.31 -13.34
CA LYS A 382 14.21 -35.10 -13.98
C LYS A 382 13.78 -33.86 -13.17
N VAL A 383 14.73 -33.09 -12.66
CA VAL A 383 14.45 -31.89 -11.86
C VAL A 383 14.17 -30.70 -12.78
N ALA A 384 13.06 -30.00 -12.56
CA ALA A 384 12.72 -28.76 -13.28
C ALA A 384 13.11 -27.51 -12.46
N LYS A 385 13.14 -26.33 -13.08
CA LYS A 385 13.28 -25.06 -12.34
C LYS A 385 11.97 -24.75 -11.60
N MET A 386 12.05 -24.47 -10.30
CA MET A 386 10.93 -23.94 -9.52
C MET A 386 10.56 -22.55 -10.05
N GLN A 387 9.27 -22.35 -10.33
CA GLN A 387 8.74 -21.06 -10.78
C GLN A 387 8.06 -20.32 -9.63
N ASP A 388 7.98 -19.00 -9.75
CA ASP A 388 7.20 -18.17 -8.83
C ASP A 388 5.71 -18.53 -8.88
N TYR A 389 5.04 -18.34 -7.74
CA TYR A 389 3.61 -18.62 -7.59
C TYR A 389 2.75 -17.70 -8.45
N VAL A 390 3.18 -16.46 -8.61
CA VAL A 390 2.49 -15.44 -9.39
C VAL A 390 3.42 -14.88 -10.46
N GLY A 391 2.87 -14.53 -11.62
CA GLY A 391 3.66 -13.98 -12.70
C GLY A 391 3.88 -12.48 -12.56
N LYS A 392 4.78 -11.93 -13.37
CA LYS A 392 4.94 -10.49 -13.53
C LYS A 392 3.61 -9.84 -13.93
N GLN A 393 3.31 -8.68 -13.36
CA GLN A 393 2.10 -7.89 -13.64
C GLN A 393 2.47 -6.57 -14.34
N ILE A 394 1.58 -6.07 -15.21
CA ILE A 394 1.75 -4.81 -15.95
C ILE A 394 0.44 -4.03 -16.05
N GLU A 395 0.54 -2.71 -16.20
CA GLU A 395 -0.57 -1.85 -16.66
C GLU A 395 -0.49 -1.68 -18.19
N VAL A 396 -1.64 -1.72 -18.83
CA VAL A 396 -1.86 -1.39 -20.24
C VAL A 396 -2.73 -0.15 -20.28
N ARG A 397 -2.07 1.00 -20.18
CA ARG A 397 -2.73 2.28 -19.88
C ARG A 397 -3.72 2.72 -20.95
N SER A 398 -3.42 2.43 -22.23
CA SER A 398 -4.32 2.70 -23.37
C SER A 398 -5.67 2.02 -23.18
N PHE A 399 -5.66 0.80 -22.65
CA PHE A 399 -6.84 -0.05 -22.53
C PHE A 399 -7.52 0.03 -21.16
N GLY A 400 -6.88 0.69 -20.19
CA GLY A 400 -7.36 0.72 -18.81
C GLY A 400 -7.31 -0.66 -18.14
N LEU A 401 -6.34 -1.49 -18.50
CA LEU A 401 -6.18 -2.84 -17.96
C LEU A 401 -4.95 -2.98 -17.10
N SER A 402 -5.01 -3.88 -16.12
CA SER A 402 -3.84 -4.52 -15.55
C SER A 402 -3.93 -6.03 -15.80
N VAL A 403 -2.83 -6.61 -16.26
CA VAL A 403 -2.73 -8.02 -16.63
C VAL A 403 -1.45 -8.65 -16.07
N GLN A 404 -1.50 -9.95 -15.83
CA GLN A 404 -0.44 -10.73 -15.21
C GLN A 404 -0.13 -11.98 -16.02
N ASN A 405 1.15 -12.36 -16.06
CA ASN A 405 1.54 -13.64 -16.66
C ASN A 405 1.02 -14.81 -15.82
N ILE A 406 0.59 -15.89 -16.47
CA ILE A 406 0.18 -17.10 -15.76
C ILE A 406 1.41 -18.01 -15.61
N THR A 407 1.81 -18.30 -14.38
CA THR A 407 2.89 -19.28 -14.10
C THR A 407 2.32 -20.70 -14.03
N ALA A 408 3.16 -21.72 -14.14
CA ALA A 408 2.70 -23.10 -14.01
C ALA A 408 2.05 -23.39 -12.64
N PRO A 409 2.61 -22.93 -11.49
CA PRO A 409 1.93 -23.05 -10.20
C PRO A 409 0.58 -22.33 -10.15
N MET A 410 0.49 -21.12 -10.71
CA MET A 410 -0.78 -20.36 -10.79
C MET A 410 -1.85 -21.12 -11.59
N ALA A 411 -1.48 -21.67 -12.75
CA ALA A 411 -2.39 -22.44 -13.59
C ALA A 411 -2.95 -23.66 -12.84
N LEU A 412 -2.09 -24.40 -12.13
CA LEU A 412 -2.50 -25.55 -11.33
C LEU A 412 -3.47 -25.14 -10.22
N LEU A 413 -3.12 -24.15 -9.41
CA LEU A 413 -3.94 -23.67 -8.28
C LEU A 413 -5.31 -23.16 -8.75
N ARG A 414 -5.37 -22.51 -9.91
CA ARG A 414 -6.60 -21.97 -10.50
C ARG A 414 -7.32 -22.94 -11.43
N ARG A 415 -6.83 -24.18 -11.56
CA ARG A 415 -7.37 -25.23 -12.43
C ARG A 415 -7.50 -24.79 -13.89
N TYR A 416 -6.52 -24.03 -14.37
CA TYR A 416 -6.38 -23.70 -15.77
C TYR A 416 -5.81 -24.91 -16.53
N PRO A 417 -6.26 -25.16 -17.77
CA PRO A 417 -5.79 -26.28 -18.61
C PRO A 417 -4.30 -26.16 -18.96
N ASN A 418 -3.76 -24.95 -18.97
CA ASN A 418 -2.36 -24.63 -19.23
C ASN A 418 -2.06 -23.24 -18.66
N ASN A 419 -0.81 -22.81 -18.78
CA ASN A 419 -0.33 -21.48 -18.41
C ASN A 419 -0.33 -20.48 -19.58
N LYS A 420 -1.15 -20.71 -20.62
CA LYS A 420 -1.26 -19.83 -21.77
C LYS A 420 -2.27 -18.71 -21.52
N GLY A 421 -2.01 -17.55 -22.11
CA GLY A 421 -2.83 -16.35 -21.97
C GLY A 421 -2.27 -15.38 -20.94
N VAL A 422 -3.04 -14.33 -20.67
CA VAL A 422 -2.74 -13.37 -19.60
C VAL A 422 -3.94 -13.23 -18.67
N TYR A 423 -3.69 -13.30 -17.37
CA TYR A 423 -4.71 -13.14 -16.35
C TYR A 423 -5.05 -11.66 -16.16
N VAL A 424 -6.32 -11.30 -16.23
CA VAL A 424 -6.79 -9.93 -16.00
C VAL A 424 -6.87 -9.70 -14.50
N THR A 425 -5.98 -8.86 -13.99
CA THR A 425 -5.96 -8.49 -12.56
C THR A 425 -6.93 -7.35 -12.26
N GLY A 426 -7.20 -6.48 -13.23
CA GLY A 426 -8.13 -5.38 -13.04
C GLY A 426 -8.49 -4.67 -14.33
N VAL A 427 -9.66 -4.07 -14.34
CA VAL A 427 -10.22 -3.28 -15.44
C VAL A 427 -10.65 -1.94 -14.88
N ARG A 428 -10.32 -0.85 -15.59
CA ARG A 428 -10.62 0.51 -15.17
C ARG A 428 -12.07 0.88 -15.52
N PRO A 429 -12.82 1.49 -14.59
CA PRO A 429 -14.15 1.98 -14.90
C PRO A 429 -14.17 3.06 -15.99
N GLY A 430 -15.17 3.01 -16.87
CA GLY A 430 -15.36 3.94 -18.00
C GLY A 430 -14.25 3.84 -19.04
N LYS A 431 -13.69 2.65 -19.23
CA LYS A 431 -12.68 2.37 -20.26
C LYS A 431 -13.13 1.24 -21.18
N PRO A 432 -12.59 1.17 -22.41
CA PRO A 432 -13.03 0.28 -23.47
C PRO A 432 -13.36 -1.16 -23.05
N PHE A 433 -12.50 -1.78 -22.22
CA PHE A 433 -12.67 -3.16 -21.79
C PHE A 433 -13.83 -3.39 -20.81
N GLU A 434 -14.20 -2.38 -20.02
CA GLU A 434 -15.38 -2.44 -19.15
C GLU A 434 -16.67 -2.18 -19.94
N GLU A 435 -16.62 -1.27 -20.91
CA GLU A 435 -17.79 -0.86 -21.72
C GLU A 435 -18.15 -1.89 -22.81
N ALA A 436 -17.19 -2.74 -23.19
CA ALA A 436 -17.41 -3.83 -24.14
C ALA A 436 -18.58 -4.75 -23.74
N LYS A 437 -19.21 -5.38 -24.73
CA LYS A 437 -20.38 -6.25 -24.53
C LYS A 437 -20.14 -7.63 -25.15
N PRO A 438 -19.88 -8.68 -24.35
CA PRO A 438 -19.75 -8.69 -22.89
C PRO A 438 -18.44 -8.06 -22.40
N ALA A 439 -18.49 -7.43 -21.23
CA ALA A 439 -17.34 -6.76 -20.63
C ALA A 439 -16.27 -7.75 -20.18
N VAL A 440 -15.00 -7.36 -20.29
CA VAL A 440 -13.87 -8.07 -19.66
C VAL A 440 -13.79 -7.65 -18.19
N ARG A 441 -13.46 -8.59 -17.29
CA ARG A 441 -13.47 -8.40 -15.84
C ARG A 441 -12.20 -8.94 -15.20
N SER A 442 -11.92 -8.50 -13.97
CA SER A 442 -10.89 -9.15 -13.15
C SER A 442 -11.23 -10.63 -12.96
N GLY A 443 -10.23 -11.50 -13.11
CA GLY A 443 -10.39 -12.95 -13.06
C GLY A 443 -10.46 -13.63 -14.43
N ASP A 444 -10.73 -12.90 -15.50
CA ASP A 444 -10.74 -13.45 -16.86
C ASP A 444 -9.30 -13.74 -17.34
N VAL A 445 -9.15 -14.66 -18.30
CA VAL A 445 -7.88 -14.94 -18.97
C VAL A 445 -7.98 -14.61 -20.44
N ILE A 446 -7.26 -13.58 -20.91
CA ILE A 446 -7.21 -13.22 -22.32
C ILE A 446 -6.34 -14.25 -23.05
N VAL A 447 -6.91 -14.91 -24.06
CA VAL A 447 -6.26 -15.98 -24.84
C VAL A 447 -6.05 -15.60 -26.30
N ALA A 448 -6.74 -14.58 -26.81
CA ALA A 448 -6.45 -13.99 -28.13
C ALA A 448 -6.81 -12.51 -28.19
N LEU A 449 -6.07 -11.75 -28.99
CA LEU A 449 -6.29 -10.34 -29.30
C LEU A 449 -6.14 -10.14 -30.80
N ALA A 450 -7.07 -9.42 -31.44
CA ALA A 450 -7.08 -9.18 -32.89
C ALA A 450 -6.89 -10.47 -33.71
N GLY A 451 -7.55 -11.55 -33.30
CA GLY A 451 -7.44 -12.88 -33.92
C GLY A 451 -6.10 -13.61 -33.70
N LYS A 452 -5.13 -12.99 -33.02
CA LYS A 452 -3.81 -13.58 -32.74
C LYS A 452 -3.79 -14.23 -31.35
N PRO A 453 -3.28 -15.47 -31.21
CA PRO A 453 -3.12 -16.13 -29.91
C PRO A 453 -2.24 -15.32 -28.96
N VAL A 454 -2.69 -15.24 -27.70
CA VAL A 454 -1.91 -14.69 -26.59
C VAL A 454 -1.42 -15.86 -25.75
N GLU A 455 -0.11 -16.10 -25.80
CA GLU A 455 0.54 -17.18 -25.06
C GLU A 455 1.02 -16.71 -23.68
N ASN A 456 1.41 -15.44 -23.57
CA ASN A 456 2.00 -14.83 -22.37
C ASN A 456 2.04 -13.29 -22.50
N LEU A 457 2.54 -12.60 -21.47
CA LEU A 457 2.70 -11.15 -21.48
C LEU A 457 3.53 -10.60 -22.66
N ALA A 458 4.53 -11.34 -23.17
CA ALA A 458 5.34 -10.86 -24.28
C ALA A 458 4.53 -10.83 -25.59
N SER A 459 3.82 -11.92 -25.89
CA SER A 459 2.89 -11.97 -27.04
C SER A 459 1.78 -10.93 -26.92
N PHE A 460 1.19 -10.77 -25.73
CA PHE A 460 0.19 -9.75 -25.44
C PHE A 460 0.71 -8.35 -25.77
N LYS A 461 1.87 -7.96 -25.20
CA LYS A 461 2.48 -6.63 -25.44
C LYS A 461 2.78 -6.40 -26.92
N LYS A 462 3.29 -7.42 -27.61
CA LYS A 462 3.60 -7.34 -29.04
C LYS A 462 2.34 -7.07 -29.86
N ILE A 463 1.24 -7.76 -29.57
CA ILE A 463 -0.04 -7.56 -30.28
C ILE A 463 -0.58 -6.17 -29.98
N VAL A 464 -0.62 -5.75 -28.70
CA VAL A 464 -1.12 -4.42 -28.31
C VAL A 464 -0.33 -3.29 -28.94
N LYS A 465 1.01 -3.39 -28.99
CA LYS A 465 1.86 -2.34 -29.56
C LYS A 465 1.71 -2.21 -31.08
N GLY A 466 1.41 -3.30 -31.78
CA GLY A 466 1.26 -3.33 -33.24
C GLY A 466 -0.19 -3.24 -33.72
N PHE A 467 -1.14 -2.91 -32.84
CA PHE A 467 -2.55 -2.79 -33.20
C PHE A 467 -2.91 -1.32 -33.44
N GLU A 468 -3.44 -1.03 -34.64
CA GLU A 468 -3.82 0.32 -35.08
C GLU A 468 -5.32 0.44 -35.40
N GLY A 469 -6.09 -0.65 -35.20
CA GLY A 469 -7.52 -0.66 -35.45
C GLY A 469 -8.31 0.10 -34.37
N LYS A 470 -9.54 0.49 -34.72
CA LYS A 470 -10.50 1.11 -33.80
C LYS A 470 -11.21 0.05 -32.95
N GLU A 471 -11.54 -1.09 -33.54
CA GLU A 471 -12.24 -2.18 -32.87
C GLU A 471 -11.31 -3.37 -32.66
N LEU A 472 -11.11 -3.77 -31.42
CA LEU A 472 -10.23 -4.86 -31.03
C LEU A 472 -11.06 -6.10 -30.65
N PRO A 473 -11.07 -7.16 -31.48
CA PRO A 473 -11.62 -8.45 -31.08
C PRO A 473 -10.79 -9.06 -29.96
N VAL A 474 -11.44 -9.41 -28.85
CA VAL A 474 -10.81 -10.02 -27.67
C VAL A 474 -11.47 -11.35 -27.38
N THR A 475 -10.68 -12.42 -27.35
CA THR A 475 -11.12 -13.72 -26.86
C THR A 475 -10.57 -13.94 -25.47
N PHE A 476 -11.43 -14.21 -24.51
CA PHE A 476 -11.06 -14.45 -23.13
C PHE A 476 -11.82 -15.63 -22.53
N ARG A 477 -11.26 -16.22 -21.48
CA ARG A 477 -11.87 -17.29 -20.72
C ARG A 477 -12.43 -16.77 -19.41
N ARG A 478 -13.69 -17.11 -19.15
CA ARG A 478 -14.38 -16.85 -17.88
C ARG A 478 -14.81 -18.20 -17.30
N GLY A 479 -14.06 -18.67 -16.31
CA GLY A 479 -14.20 -20.04 -15.81
C GLY A 479 -13.90 -21.07 -16.91
N ARG A 480 -14.91 -21.86 -17.28
CA ARG A 480 -14.84 -22.86 -18.35
C ARG A 480 -15.33 -22.35 -19.72
N GLN A 481 -15.92 -21.17 -19.77
CA GLN A 481 -16.43 -20.59 -21.01
C GLN A 481 -15.32 -19.83 -21.74
N THR A 482 -15.30 -19.94 -23.06
CA THR A 482 -14.54 -19.06 -23.95
C THR A 482 -15.53 -18.05 -24.52
N VAL A 483 -15.23 -16.77 -24.34
CA VAL A 483 -16.08 -15.65 -24.71
C VAL A 483 -15.32 -14.76 -25.69
N VAL A 484 -16.02 -14.26 -26.70
CA VAL A 484 -15.50 -13.27 -27.64
C VAL A 484 -16.26 -11.96 -27.40
N THR A 485 -15.53 -10.85 -27.39
CA THR A 485 -16.10 -9.49 -27.31
C THR A 485 -15.36 -8.58 -28.29
N LEU A 486 -16.04 -7.52 -28.72
CA LEU A 486 -15.46 -6.47 -29.53
C LEU A 486 -15.26 -5.24 -28.65
N VAL A 487 -14.02 -4.77 -28.55
CA VAL A 487 -13.64 -3.63 -27.71
C VAL A 487 -13.42 -2.41 -28.61
N ASP A 488 -14.25 -1.38 -28.45
CA ASP A 488 -14.07 -0.11 -29.14
C ASP A 488 -13.00 0.74 -28.44
N LEU A 489 -11.92 1.06 -29.15
CA LEU A 489 -10.77 1.81 -28.65
C LEU A 489 -10.82 3.30 -28.96
N GLU A 490 -11.86 3.79 -29.66
CA GLU A 490 -12.00 5.24 -29.85
C GLU A 490 -12.16 5.95 -28.50
N GLU A 491 -11.31 6.94 -28.21
CA GLU A 491 -11.59 7.85 -27.11
C GLU A 491 -12.75 8.74 -27.58
N GLU A 492 -13.97 8.52 -27.05
CA GLU A 492 -15.05 9.49 -27.23
C GLU A 492 -14.54 10.86 -26.75
N ASP A 493 -14.53 11.83 -27.67
CA ASP A 493 -14.39 13.23 -27.31
C ASP A 493 -15.59 13.53 -26.42
N LYS A 494 -15.33 13.61 -25.10
CA LYS A 494 -16.34 14.06 -24.16
C LYS A 494 -16.91 15.35 -24.75
N PRO A 495 -18.24 15.44 -24.92
CA PRO A 495 -18.83 16.64 -25.48
C PRO A 495 -18.26 17.81 -24.67
N LYS A 496 -17.62 18.76 -25.38
CA LYS A 496 -17.30 20.05 -24.77
C LYS A 496 -18.63 20.51 -24.17
N SER A 497 -18.68 20.74 -22.86
CA SER A 497 -19.81 21.48 -22.31
C SER A 497 -19.83 22.76 -23.13
N GLY A 498 -20.83 22.94 -23.99
CA GLY A 498 -21.05 24.24 -24.61
C GLY A 498 -21.14 25.19 -23.44
N GLY A 499 -20.20 26.14 -23.36
CA GLY A 499 -20.16 27.06 -22.22
C GLY A 499 -21.53 27.69 -22.05
N GLU A 500 -22.00 27.84 -20.81
CA GLU A 500 -23.23 28.60 -20.58
C GLU A 500 -23.09 29.98 -21.24
N LEU A 501 -24.08 30.38 -22.05
CA LEU A 501 -24.12 31.72 -22.61
C LEU A 501 -24.09 32.71 -21.45
N ALA A 502 -23.17 33.66 -21.52
CA ALA A 502 -23.03 34.64 -20.48
C ALA A 502 -24.26 35.54 -20.45
N LYS A 503 -24.89 35.63 -19.28
CA LYS A 503 -26.17 36.33 -19.09
C LYS A 503 -25.95 37.65 -18.36
N PRO A 504 -26.83 38.64 -18.53
CA PRO A 504 -26.83 39.82 -17.67
C PRO A 504 -26.98 39.40 -16.20
N TRP A 505 -26.23 40.06 -15.34
CA TRP A 505 -26.15 39.75 -13.92
C TRP A 505 -26.08 41.02 -13.08
N LEU A 506 -26.91 41.07 -12.05
CA LEU A 506 -26.97 42.22 -11.14
C LEU A 506 -25.74 42.34 -10.24
N GLY A 507 -25.00 41.25 -9.97
CA GLY A 507 -23.89 41.33 -9.00
C GLY A 507 -24.31 41.34 -7.53
N ALA A 508 -25.53 40.88 -7.23
CA ALA A 508 -26.08 40.78 -5.87
C ALA A 508 -26.90 39.49 -5.67
N ARG A 509 -27.09 39.08 -4.41
CA ARG A 509 -28.09 38.09 -4.00
C ARG A 509 -29.27 38.79 -3.36
N ALA A 510 -30.46 38.30 -3.65
CA ALA A 510 -31.67 38.80 -3.06
C ALA A 510 -32.56 37.67 -2.54
N GLN A 511 -33.40 38.01 -1.58
CA GLN A 511 -34.48 37.18 -1.05
C GLN A 511 -35.81 37.87 -1.35
N VAL A 512 -36.83 37.09 -1.73
CA VAL A 512 -38.19 37.64 -1.91
C VAL A 512 -38.68 38.23 -0.59
N MET A 513 -39.36 39.37 -0.66
CA MET A 513 -40.08 39.98 0.46
C MET A 513 -41.33 39.17 0.79
N THR A 514 -41.16 37.99 1.40
CA THR A 514 -42.29 37.19 1.89
C THR A 514 -43.01 37.87 3.04
N GLU A 515 -44.26 37.49 3.32
CA GLU A 515 -45.03 38.06 4.43
C GLU A 515 -44.27 38.00 5.77
N GLU A 516 -43.53 36.91 6.00
CA GLU A 516 -42.68 36.73 7.18
C GLU A 516 -41.53 37.76 7.21
N VAL A 517 -40.83 37.95 6.08
CA VAL A 517 -39.75 38.93 5.95
C VAL A 517 -40.28 40.36 6.09
N GLN A 518 -41.42 40.65 5.48
CA GLN A 518 -42.10 41.95 5.58
C GLN A 518 -42.45 42.29 7.03
N LYS A 519 -43.09 41.36 7.76
CA LYS A 519 -43.43 41.52 9.18
C LYS A 519 -42.18 41.71 10.04
N ALA A 520 -41.14 40.91 9.81
CA ALA A 520 -39.88 41.02 10.53
C ALA A 520 -39.17 42.37 10.31
N MET A 521 -39.39 43.01 9.17
CA MET A 521 -38.81 44.30 8.83
C MET A 521 -39.72 45.50 9.12
N GLY A 522 -40.98 45.29 9.55
CA GLY A 522 -41.97 46.36 9.70
C GLY A 522 -42.42 46.99 8.37
N LEU A 523 -42.28 46.26 7.26
CA LEU A 523 -42.57 46.71 5.89
C LEU A 523 -43.75 45.93 5.28
N VAL A 524 -44.81 45.72 6.07
CA VAL A 524 -46.00 44.96 5.66
C VAL A 524 -46.62 45.58 4.40
N GLY A 525 -46.87 44.73 3.40
CA GLY A 525 -47.38 45.15 2.10
C GLY A 525 -46.31 45.52 1.06
N THR A 526 -45.03 45.57 1.46
CA THR A 526 -43.92 45.86 0.54
C THR A 526 -43.55 44.59 -0.24
N LYS A 527 -43.83 44.59 -1.54
CA LYS A 527 -43.43 43.53 -2.47
C LYS A 527 -42.06 43.82 -3.08
N GLY A 528 -41.41 42.79 -3.61
CA GLY A 528 -40.11 42.89 -4.25
C GLY A 528 -39.04 42.03 -3.59
N PHE A 529 -37.80 42.49 -3.65
CA PHE A 529 -36.63 41.67 -3.30
C PHE A 529 -35.69 42.40 -2.34
N ARG A 530 -35.41 41.81 -1.19
CA ARG A 530 -34.38 42.32 -0.27
C ARG A 530 -33.01 41.83 -0.70
N LEU A 531 -32.06 42.73 -0.90
CA LEU A 531 -30.66 42.37 -1.11
C LEU A 531 -30.08 41.77 0.17
N THR A 532 -29.68 40.51 0.11
CA THR A 532 -29.04 39.78 1.20
C THR A 532 -27.52 39.85 1.12
N GLU A 533 -26.98 40.13 -0.07
CA GLU A 533 -25.55 40.31 -0.29
C GLU A 533 -25.36 41.16 -1.56
N VAL A 534 -24.47 42.13 -1.52
CA VAL A 534 -23.98 42.82 -2.72
C VAL A 534 -22.52 42.46 -2.87
N PHE A 535 -22.16 41.80 -3.97
CA PHE A 535 -20.82 41.27 -4.10
C PHE A 535 -19.81 42.38 -4.35
N PRO A 536 -18.63 42.35 -3.71
CA PRO A 536 -17.58 43.33 -3.98
C PRO A 536 -17.09 43.21 -5.43
N TRP A 537 -16.57 44.32 -5.95
CA TRP A 537 -16.01 44.43 -7.30
C TRP A 537 -17.02 44.30 -8.45
N THR A 538 -18.31 44.27 -8.15
CA THR A 538 -19.41 44.31 -9.13
C THR A 538 -19.85 45.74 -9.44
N LYS A 539 -20.52 45.92 -10.57
CA LYS A 539 -21.19 47.14 -11.00
C LYS A 539 -22.30 47.55 -10.04
N ALA A 540 -23.06 46.62 -9.46
CA ALA A 540 -24.01 46.93 -8.39
C ALA A 540 -23.36 47.57 -7.17
N SER A 541 -22.24 47.02 -6.71
CA SER A 541 -21.50 47.62 -5.60
C SER A 541 -20.98 49.01 -5.95
N ALA A 542 -20.53 49.22 -7.19
CA ALA A 542 -20.05 50.53 -7.66
C ALA A 542 -21.18 51.57 -7.82
N ALA A 543 -22.37 51.13 -8.24
CA ALA A 543 -23.59 51.93 -8.33
C ALA A 543 -24.17 52.29 -6.95
N GLY A 544 -23.62 51.72 -5.87
CA GLY A 544 -23.98 52.06 -4.50
C GLY A 544 -25.16 51.26 -3.94
N LEU A 545 -25.53 50.12 -4.56
CA LEU A 545 -26.41 49.14 -3.91
C LEU A 545 -25.75 48.59 -2.65
N LYS A 546 -26.55 48.35 -1.62
CA LYS A 546 -26.10 47.89 -0.31
C LYS A 546 -26.91 46.68 0.15
N MET A 547 -26.26 45.83 0.94
CA MET A 547 -26.96 44.79 1.68
C MET A 547 -28.06 45.42 2.54
N GLY A 548 -29.27 44.89 2.45
CA GLY A 548 -30.45 45.38 3.17
C GLY A 548 -31.41 46.23 2.32
N ASP A 549 -30.99 46.76 1.17
CA ASP A 549 -31.89 47.47 0.26
C ASP A 549 -33.03 46.56 -0.19
N VAL A 550 -34.23 47.11 -0.35
CA VAL A 550 -35.37 46.40 -0.95
C VAL A 550 -35.61 46.93 -2.35
N LEU A 551 -35.39 46.11 -3.36
CA LEU A 551 -35.72 46.39 -4.76
C LEU A 551 -37.24 46.36 -4.94
N LEU A 552 -37.82 47.48 -5.35
CA LEU A 552 -39.26 47.68 -5.55
C LEU A 552 -39.65 47.60 -7.03
N ALA A 553 -38.80 48.11 -7.93
CA ALA A 553 -39.04 48.10 -9.37
C ALA A 553 -37.72 48.05 -10.15
N ILE A 554 -37.80 47.61 -11.41
CA ILE A 554 -36.71 47.62 -12.39
C ILE A 554 -37.24 48.27 -13.67
N ASP A 555 -36.55 49.28 -14.19
CA ASP A 555 -36.98 50.06 -15.37
C ASP A 555 -38.43 50.60 -15.30
N GLY A 556 -38.85 51.02 -14.10
CA GLY A 556 -40.21 51.50 -13.84
C GLY A 556 -41.27 50.40 -13.68
N GLU A 557 -40.93 49.13 -13.92
CA GLU A 557 -41.83 47.99 -13.73
C GLU A 557 -41.75 47.45 -12.29
N PRO A 558 -42.85 47.48 -11.51
CA PRO A 558 -42.84 47.08 -10.11
C PRO A 558 -42.77 45.56 -9.93
N PHE A 559 -41.94 45.11 -9.00
CA PHE A 559 -41.89 43.71 -8.61
C PHE A 559 -43.13 43.35 -7.78
N ASN A 560 -43.97 42.48 -8.33
CA ASN A 560 -45.13 41.93 -7.64
C ASN A 560 -44.82 40.64 -6.84
N SER A 561 -43.54 40.33 -6.63
CA SER A 561 -43.04 39.12 -5.96
C SER A 561 -43.18 39.22 -4.44
N TYR A 562 -43.88 38.26 -3.83
CA TYR A 562 -44.05 38.19 -2.36
C TYR A 562 -44.17 36.75 -1.84
N ARG A 563 -44.13 35.75 -2.72
CA ARG A 563 -44.25 34.33 -2.35
C ARG A 563 -42.89 33.65 -2.55
N PRO A 564 -42.58 32.59 -1.79
CA PRO A 564 -41.35 31.83 -2.00
C PRO A 564 -41.14 31.32 -3.43
N GLN A 565 -42.23 31.04 -4.17
CA GLN A 565 -42.19 30.58 -5.56
C GLN A 565 -41.70 31.68 -6.54
N ASP A 566 -41.82 32.94 -6.16
CA ASP A 566 -41.46 34.13 -6.97
C ASP A 566 -39.93 34.41 -6.92
N ALA A 567 -39.14 33.52 -6.30
CA ALA A 567 -37.70 33.72 -6.09
C ALA A 567 -36.87 33.88 -7.37
N LYS A 568 -37.41 33.49 -8.52
CA LYS A 568 -36.75 33.63 -9.82
C LYS A 568 -37.12 34.93 -10.55
N ASP A 569 -38.12 35.68 -10.11
CA ASP A 569 -38.64 36.81 -10.91
C ASP A 569 -37.59 37.91 -11.07
N LEU A 570 -36.82 38.25 -10.03
CA LEU A 570 -35.71 39.20 -10.15
C LEU A 570 -34.67 38.75 -11.19
N LYS A 571 -34.32 37.46 -11.16
CA LYS A 571 -33.36 36.91 -12.12
C LYS A 571 -33.93 36.97 -13.54
N ASN A 572 -35.20 36.59 -13.72
CA ASN A 572 -35.86 36.62 -15.02
C ASN A 572 -35.95 38.04 -15.57
N ALA A 573 -36.34 39.01 -14.73
CA ALA A 573 -36.41 40.42 -15.11
C ALA A 573 -35.04 40.98 -15.51
N VAL A 574 -33.97 40.63 -14.78
CA VAL A 574 -32.60 41.01 -15.17
C VAL A 574 -32.18 40.34 -16.48
N GLU A 575 -32.62 39.10 -16.76
CA GLU A 575 -32.35 38.37 -18.00
C GLU A 575 -33.08 38.94 -19.25
N GLU A 576 -34.02 39.87 -19.09
CA GLU A 576 -34.68 40.56 -20.21
C GLU A 576 -33.81 41.66 -20.84
N PHE A 577 -32.77 42.11 -20.13
CA PHE A 577 -31.87 43.19 -20.56
C PHE A 577 -30.53 42.66 -21.14
N GLY A 578 -29.75 43.54 -21.75
CA GLY A 578 -28.42 43.22 -22.29
C GLY A 578 -27.30 43.26 -21.25
N VAL A 579 -26.22 42.51 -21.50
CA VAL A 579 -24.94 42.72 -20.80
C VAL A 579 -24.37 44.09 -21.18
N GLY A 580 -24.02 44.91 -20.19
CA GLY A 580 -23.53 46.28 -20.34
C GLY A 580 -24.61 47.35 -20.34
N GLU A 581 -25.89 46.96 -20.26
CA GLU A 581 -27.01 47.90 -20.19
C GLU A 581 -27.15 48.49 -18.79
N THR A 582 -27.39 49.80 -18.71
CA THR A 582 -27.64 50.50 -17.43
C THR A 582 -29.13 50.60 -17.18
N VAL A 583 -29.60 49.95 -16.12
CA VAL A 583 -31.02 49.82 -15.79
C VAL A 583 -31.33 50.54 -14.47
N PRO A 584 -32.36 51.39 -14.40
CA PRO A 584 -32.73 52.06 -13.15
C PRO A 584 -33.48 51.09 -12.23
N PHE A 585 -33.01 50.95 -10.99
CA PHE A 585 -33.68 50.19 -9.94
C PHE A 585 -34.29 51.14 -8.91
N GLU A 586 -35.61 51.05 -8.69
CA GLU A 586 -36.22 51.70 -7.54
C GLU A 586 -35.98 50.86 -6.29
N ILE A 587 -35.38 51.47 -5.28
CA ILE A 587 -35.04 50.80 -4.02
C ILE A 587 -35.63 51.53 -2.82
N LEU A 588 -35.85 50.79 -1.74
CA LEU A 588 -36.15 51.31 -0.41
C LEU A 588 -34.94 51.08 0.50
N ARG A 589 -34.38 52.18 1.02
CA ARG A 589 -33.27 52.19 1.98
C ARG A 589 -33.62 53.10 3.14
N ASP A 590 -33.53 52.59 4.37
CA ASP A 590 -33.85 53.35 5.60
C ASP A 590 -35.22 54.06 5.55
N GLY A 591 -36.21 53.41 4.94
CA GLY A 591 -37.57 53.94 4.76
C GLY A 591 -37.74 54.99 3.65
N LYS A 592 -36.67 55.36 2.93
CA LYS A 592 -36.71 56.31 1.81
C LYS A 592 -36.63 55.59 0.48
N LYS A 593 -37.52 55.94 -0.45
CA LYS A 593 -37.44 55.49 -1.84
C LYS A 593 -36.39 56.29 -2.59
N MET A 594 -35.58 55.61 -3.40
CA MET A 594 -34.62 56.24 -4.29
C MET A 594 -34.38 55.35 -5.51
N THR A 595 -33.89 55.95 -6.60
CA THR A 595 -33.55 55.22 -7.82
C THR A 595 -32.03 55.16 -7.95
N LEU A 596 -31.51 53.98 -8.29
CA LEU A 596 -30.09 53.77 -8.59
C LEU A 596 -29.95 53.14 -9.98
N ASP A 597 -29.14 53.77 -10.83
CA ASP A 597 -28.80 53.26 -12.15
C ASP A 597 -27.68 52.22 -12.02
N VAL A 598 -27.97 50.98 -12.44
CA VAL A 598 -27.04 49.85 -12.30
C VAL A 598 -26.74 49.26 -13.68
N GLU A 599 -25.47 49.30 -14.07
CA GLU A 599 -24.98 48.59 -15.25
C GLU A 599 -24.98 47.07 -14.99
N LEU A 600 -25.72 46.31 -15.79
CA LEU A 600 -25.78 44.85 -15.70
C LEU A 600 -24.52 44.25 -16.31
N GLU A 601 -23.77 43.47 -15.53
CA GLU A 601 -22.51 42.88 -15.98
C GLU A 601 -22.69 41.43 -16.44
N GLU A 602 -21.66 40.89 -17.07
CA GLU A 602 -21.64 39.48 -17.47
C GLU A 602 -21.66 38.57 -16.24
N SER A 603 -22.54 37.57 -16.24
CA SER A 603 -22.58 36.55 -15.18
C SER A 603 -21.22 35.86 -15.05
N PRO A 604 -20.66 35.74 -13.84
CA PRO A 604 -19.34 35.17 -13.66
C PRO A 604 -19.30 33.70 -14.09
N SER A 605 -18.20 33.27 -14.71
CA SER A 605 -18.03 31.89 -15.15
C SER A 605 -18.27 30.91 -14.01
N SER A 606 -19.07 29.88 -14.29
CA SER A 606 -19.32 28.81 -13.33
C SER A 606 -18.07 27.93 -13.13
N SER A 607 -18.08 27.12 -12.08
CA SER A 607 -17.00 26.14 -11.87
C SER A 607 -16.90 25.06 -12.96
N ILE A 608 -17.97 24.89 -13.75
CA ILE A 608 -18.05 23.94 -14.87
C ILE A 608 -17.42 24.56 -16.13
N ASP A 609 -17.67 25.86 -16.37
CA ASP A 609 -17.18 26.59 -17.55
C ASP A 609 -15.74 27.09 -17.39
N ALA A 610 -15.23 27.14 -16.15
CA ALA A 610 -13.86 27.57 -15.87
C ALA A 610 -12.84 26.75 -16.68
N LYS A 611 -11.89 27.45 -17.31
CA LYS A 611 -10.83 26.81 -18.10
C LYS A 611 -10.09 25.77 -17.24
N THR A 612 -9.94 24.57 -17.77
CA THR A 612 -9.31 23.46 -17.06
C THR A 612 -7.99 23.05 -17.70
N GLY A 613 -7.02 22.69 -16.86
CA GLY A 613 -5.73 22.15 -17.25
C GLY A 613 -5.55 20.73 -16.71
N ARG A 614 -4.70 19.94 -17.36
CA ARG A 614 -4.39 18.58 -16.90
C ARG A 614 -2.92 18.26 -17.08
N SER A 615 -2.26 17.85 -15.99
CA SER A 615 -0.98 17.16 -16.10
C SER A 615 -1.19 15.66 -16.28
N ARG A 616 -0.86 15.13 -17.47
CA ARG A 616 -0.88 13.67 -17.72
C ARG A 616 0.25 12.94 -16.99
N PHE A 617 1.33 13.65 -16.67
CA PHE A 617 2.56 13.08 -16.10
C PHE A 617 2.51 13.06 -14.57
N PHE A 618 2.07 14.14 -13.93
CA PHE A 618 1.87 14.21 -12.48
C PHE A 618 0.47 13.74 -12.04
N GLU A 619 -0.42 13.55 -13.01
CA GLU A 619 -1.72 12.87 -12.89
C GLU A 619 -2.78 13.61 -12.05
N PHE A 620 -2.80 14.94 -12.16
CA PHE A 620 -3.80 15.81 -11.55
C PHE A 620 -4.45 16.75 -12.58
N ARG A 621 -5.59 17.31 -12.21
CA ARG A 621 -6.33 18.33 -12.96
C ARG A 621 -6.48 19.58 -12.12
N VAL A 622 -6.51 20.70 -12.82
CA VAL A 622 -6.70 22.03 -12.27
C VAL A 622 -7.75 22.79 -13.05
N ARG A 623 -8.31 23.83 -12.44
CA ARG A 623 -9.09 24.85 -13.11
C ARG A 623 -8.72 26.23 -12.60
N GLU A 624 -9.01 27.25 -13.41
CA GLU A 624 -8.90 28.64 -13.00
C GLU A 624 -9.86 29.00 -11.86
N LEU A 625 -9.49 30.04 -11.10
CA LEU A 625 -10.33 30.63 -10.07
C LEU A 625 -11.49 31.38 -10.72
N THR A 626 -12.72 31.05 -10.33
CA THR A 626 -13.91 31.83 -10.70
C THR A 626 -14.11 33.00 -9.73
N PHE A 627 -14.94 33.96 -10.11
CA PHE A 627 -15.38 35.02 -9.21
C PHE A 627 -15.98 34.44 -7.91
N MET A 628 -16.87 33.44 -8.04
CA MET A 628 -17.54 32.84 -6.87
C MET A 628 -16.58 32.05 -5.97
N ASP A 629 -15.49 31.50 -6.50
CA ASP A 629 -14.44 30.91 -5.66
C ASP A 629 -13.75 31.95 -4.79
N ARG A 630 -13.53 33.16 -5.33
CA ARG A 630 -12.87 34.25 -4.60
C ARG A 630 -13.75 34.72 -3.45
N ILE A 631 -15.04 34.94 -3.72
CA ILE A 631 -16.02 35.30 -2.70
C ILE A 631 -16.12 34.20 -1.63
N GLY A 632 -16.38 32.96 -2.05
CA GLY A 632 -16.59 31.84 -1.13
C GLY A 632 -15.36 31.47 -0.30
N ARG A 633 -14.15 31.85 -0.73
CA ARG A 633 -12.89 31.61 -0.01
C ARG A 633 -12.27 32.89 0.58
N GLN A 634 -12.99 34.02 0.56
CA GLN A 634 -12.54 35.31 1.09
C GLN A 634 -11.16 35.73 0.54
N MET A 635 -10.99 35.61 -0.78
CA MET A 635 -9.75 35.96 -1.47
C MET A 635 -9.78 37.43 -1.92
N THR A 636 -8.62 38.01 -2.23
CA THR A 636 -8.55 39.32 -2.89
C THR A 636 -8.87 39.21 -4.37
N LYS A 637 -9.19 40.35 -5.01
CA LYS A 637 -9.45 40.43 -6.45
C LYS A 637 -8.23 39.99 -7.26
N GLU A 638 -7.03 40.31 -6.78
CA GLU A 638 -5.74 40.05 -7.44
C GLU A 638 -5.17 38.65 -7.15
N GLN A 639 -5.77 37.89 -6.22
CA GLN A 639 -5.25 36.58 -5.83
C GLN A 639 -5.13 35.66 -7.05
N GLN A 640 -3.92 35.21 -7.36
CA GLN A 640 -3.69 34.24 -8.44
C GLN A 640 -3.63 32.81 -7.90
N GLY A 641 -3.83 31.85 -8.80
CA GLY A 641 -3.66 30.43 -8.53
C GLY A 641 -4.65 29.56 -9.29
N LEU A 642 -4.39 28.25 -9.29
CA LEU A 642 -5.27 27.26 -9.89
C LEU A 642 -5.82 26.29 -8.84
N ILE A 643 -7.11 26.01 -8.88
CA ILE A 643 -7.75 25.04 -7.97
C ILE A 643 -7.52 23.63 -8.48
N VAL A 644 -7.01 22.75 -7.61
CA VAL A 644 -6.88 21.31 -7.87
C VAL A 644 -8.26 20.67 -7.86
N THR A 645 -8.73 20.20 -9.02
CA THR A 645 -10.07 19.59 -9.15
C THR A 645 -10.05 18.09 -8.95
N GLN A 646 -8.95 17.44 -9.34
CA GLN A 646 -8.77 15.99 -9.24
C GLN A 646 -7.29 15.66 -9.07
N VAL A 647 -7.00 14.68 -8.20
CA VAL A 647 -5.68 14.06 -8.08
C VAL A 647 -5.88 12.56 -8.23
N SER A 648 -5.16 11.93 -9.15
CA SER A 648 -5.25 10.49 -9.34
C SER A 648 -4.58 9.75 -8.19
N ASN A 649 -5.26 8.78 -7.59
CA ASN A 649 -4.65 7.90 -6.60
C ASN A 649 -3.39 7.22 -7.18
N GLY A 650 -2.32 7.14 -6.39
CA GLY A 650 -1.03 6.56 -6.79
C GLY A 650 -0.24 7.33 -7.86
N GLY A 651 -0.75 8.47 -8.34
CA GLY A 651 -0.02 9.38 -9.22
C GLY A 651 1.02 10.21 -8.46
N TRP A 652 2.01 10.78 -9.15
CA TRP A 652 3.10 11.56 -8.52
C TRP A 652 2.61 12.72 -7.66
N ALA A 653 1.55 13.43 -8.10
CA ALA A 653 0.95 14.49 -7.28
C ALA A 653 0.30 13.94 -5.99
N SER A 654 -0.27 12.74 -6.03
CA SER A 654 -0.86 12.09 -4.85
C SER A 654 0.21 11.66 -3.86
N ILE A 655 1.31 11.07 -4.33
CA ILE A 655 2.44 10.63 -3.50
C ILE A 655 3.09 11.83 -2.80
N ALA A 656 3.16 12.97 -3.49
CA ALA A 656 3.64 14.22 -2.92
C ALA A 656 2.66 14.85 -1.92
N GLY A 657 1.45 14.31 -1.76
CA GLY A 657 0.44 14.82 -0.84
C GLY A 657 -0.37 16.01 -1.36
N LEU A 658 -0.44 16.24 -2.68
CA LEU A 658 -1.27 17.30 -3.25
C LEU A 658 -2.77 17.02 -2.96
N PRO A 659 -3.47 17.87 -2.20
CA PRO A 659 -4.88 17.63 -1.89
C PRO A 659 -5.81 18.17 -2.99
N ARG A 660 -6.92 17.46 -3.23
CA ARG A 660 -8.06 18.02 -3.99
C ARG A 660 -8.58 19.28 -3.28
N GLY A 661 -8.91 20.31 -4.05
CA GLY A 661 -9.42 21.60 -3.57
C GLY A 661 -8.34 22.61 -3.14
N ALA A 662 -7.07 22.19 -3.08
CA ALA A 662 -5.94 23.09 -2.83
C ALA A 662 -5.81 24.13 -3.95
N LEU A 663 -5.34 25.33 -3.60
CA LEU A 663 -4.97 26.36 -4.57
C LEU A 663 -3.46 26.28 -4.84
N ILE A 664 -3.06 25.97 -6.07
CA ILE A 664 -1.67 26.03 -6.50
C ILE A 664 -1.32 27.49 -6.76
N LEU A 665 -0.31 28.00 -6.06
CA LEU A 665 0.19 29.37 -6.20
C LEU A 665 1.42 29.42 -7.10
N ALA A 666 2.32 28.44 -6.96
CA ALA A 666 3.51 28.34 -7.80
C ALA A 666 3.93 26.88 -8.00
N ILE A 667 4.58 26.60 -9.13
CA ILE A 667 5.20 25.31 -9.45
C ILE A 667 6.63 25.59 -9.89
N ASN A 668 7.60 24.92 -9.27
CA ASN A 668 9.03 25.09 -9.52
C ASN A 668 9.52 26.55 -9.41
N GLY A 669 9.03 27.28 -8.40
CA GLY A 669 9.35 28.70 -8.20
C GLY A 669 8.65 29.67 -9.15
N GLN A 670 7.90 29.19 -10.15
CA GLN A 670 7.13 30.04 -11.06
C GLN A 670 5.68 30.17 -10.58
N ALA A 671 5.21 31.40 -10.38
CA ALA A 671 3.80 31.69 -10.10
C ALA A 671 2.90 31.25 -11.26
N ILE A 672 1.73 30.69 -10.93
CA ILE A 672 0.77 30.18 -11.91
C ILE A 672 -0.59 30.83 -11.68
N GLY A 673 -1.02 31.66 -12.63
CA GLY A 673 -2.30 32.37 -12.56
C GLY A 673 -3.40 31.78 -13.44
N ASP A 674 -3.04 31.08 -14.51
CA ASP A 674 -3.95 30.66 -15.58
C ASP A 674 -3.54 29.30 -16.19
N ILE A 675 -4.41 28.72 -17.01
CA ILE A 675 -4.16 27.42 -17.65
C ILE A 675 -3.07 27.51 -18.73
N ASP A 676 -2.90 28.64 -19.40
CA ASP A 676 -1.90 28.76 -20.48
C ASP A 676 -0.46 28.74 -19.93
N SER A 677 -0.22 29.46 -18.84
CA SER A 677 1.03 29.45 -18.09
C SER A 677 1.29 28.07 -17.47
N PHE A 678 0.25 27.41 -16.95
CA PHE A 678 0.33 26.04 -16.47
C PHE A 678 0.75 25.06 -17.58
N ASP A 679 0.10 25.10 -18.74
CA ASP A 679 0.39 24.19 -19.86
C ASP A 679 1.79 24.43 -20.45
N LYS A 680 2.21 25.70 -20.57
CA LYS A 680 3.59 26.05 -20.96
C LYS A 680 4.60 25.49 -19.96
N LEU A 681 4.35 25.63 -18.66
CA LEU A 681 5.24 25.09 -17.62
C LEU A 681 5.29 23.56 -17.66
N MET A 682 4.15 22.89 -17.82
CA MET A 682 4.10 21.42 -17.91
C MET A 682 4.88 20.88 -19.11
N LYS A 683 4.96 21.63 -20.22
CA LYS A 683 5.80 21.31 -21.39
C LYS A 683 7.30 21.55 -21.15
N ARG A 684 7.65 22.51 -20.28
CA ARG A 684 9.05 22.88 -19.94
C ARG A 684 9.68 21.95 -18.91
N LEU A 685 8.98 21.66 -17.80
CA LEU A 685 9.09 20.36 -17.10
C LEU A 685 8.88 19.26 -18.16
N LYS A 686 9.07 17.96 -18.02
CA LYS A 686 9.10 17.04 -19.21
C LYS A 686 10.30 17.25 -20.15
N LYS A 687 10.64 18.48 -20.60
CA LYS A 687 11.90 18.73 -21.32
C LYS A 687 13.08 18.77 -20.35
N GLU A 688 13.00 19.59 -19.31
CA GLU A 688 14.07 19.79 -18.32
C GLU A 688 14.27 18.59 -17.37
N LYS A 689 13.21 17.81 -17.16
CA LYS A 689 13.21 16.63 -16.30
C LYS A 689 13.88 16.84 -14.90
N PRO A 690 13.51 17.89 -14.15
CA PRO A 690 14.11 18.15 -12.83
C PRO A 690 13.81 17.01 -11.85
N ARG A 691 14.80 16.66 -11.00
CA ARG A 691 14.67 15.59 -10.01
C ARG A 691 13.59 15.89 -8.96
N VAL A 692 13.48 17.14 -8.52
CA VAL A 692 12.54 17.61 -7.51
C VAL A 692 11.82 18.86 -8.03
N ILE A 693 10.50 18.92 -7.87
CA ILE A 693 9.67 20.06 -8.26
C ILE A 693 8.88 20.53 -7.05
N PRO A 694 9.26 21.65 -6.42
CA PRO A 694 8.48 22.24 -5.34
C PRO A 694 7.19 22.84 -5.90
N VAL A 695 6.06 22.56 -5.25
CA VAL A 695 4.75 23.13 -5.57
C VAL A 695 4.23 23.84 -4.35
N PHE A 696 4.07 25.15 -4.46
CA PHE A 696 3.57 25.99 -3.39
C PHE A 696 2.04 26.04 -3.46
N ILE A 697 1.40 25.59 -2.38
CA ILE A 697 -0.05 25.46 -2.31
C ILE A 697 -0.63 26.22 -1.11
N LYS A 698 -1.90 26.62 -1.23
CA LYS A 698 -2.73 27.10 -0.13
C LYS A 698 -3.88 26.12 0.13
N ARG A 699 -4.04 25.71 1.38
CA ARG A 699 -5.13 24.84 1.86
C ARG A 699 -5.80 25.50 3.06
N GLY A 700 -7.03 25.96 2.87
CA GLY A 700 -7.70 26.79 3.87
C GLY A 700 -6.89 28.07 4.12
N VAL A 701 -6.52 28.30 5.37
CA VAL A 701 -5.71 29.46 5.80
C VAL A 701 -4.20 29.23 5.70
N SER A 702 -3.75 27.98 5.57
CA SER A 702 -2.32 27.63 5.60
C SER A 702 -1.73 27.48 4.20
N THR A 703 -0.47 27.88 4.06
CA THR A 703 0.35 27.58 2.87
C THR A 703 1.35 26.47 3.18
N ALA A 704 1.68 25.65 2.18
CA ALA A 704 2.65 24.58 2.31
C ALA A 704 3.36 24.33 0.96
N PHE A 705 4.52 23.66 1.04
CA PHE A 705 5.15 23.05 -0.13
C PHE A 705 4.81 21.57 -0.19
N VAL A 706 4.52 21.08 -1.39
CA VAL A 706 4.57 19.66 -1.72
C VAL A 706 5.64 19.45 -2.79
N PHE A 707 6.38 18.34 -2.73
CA PHE A 707 7.52 18.09 -3.61
C PHE A 707 7.21 16.95 -4.56
N PHE A 708 7.14 17.22 -5.86
CA PHE A 708 7.02 16.15 -6.85
C PHE A 708 8.41 15.63 -7.17
N GLU A 709 8.62 14.33 -7.00
CA GLU A 709 9.89 13.65 -7.26
C GLU A 709 9.71 12.55 -8.31
N PRO A 710 9.39 12.90 -9.56
CA PRO A 710 9.03 11.92 -10.57
C PRO A 710 10.24 11.11 -11.07
N ASP A 711 10.00 9.82 -11.31
CA ASP A 711 10.90 9.01 -12.12
C ASP A 711 10.64 9.25 -13.62
N TRP A 712 11.45 10.13 -14.22
CA TRP A 712 11.35 10.49 -15.64
C TRP A 712 11.61 9.32 -16.60
N SER A 713 12.34 8.28 -16.18
CA SER A 713 12.62 7.11 -17.01
C SER A 713 11.35 6.31 -17.30
N GLN A 714 10.44 6.23 -16.31
CA GLN A 714 9.16 5.52 -16.42
C GLN A 714 8.11 6.26 -17.23
N LEU A 715 8.37 7.52 -17.58
CA LEU A 715 7.41 8.40 -18.23
C LEU A 715 7.82 8.78 -19.66
N ALA A 716 8.98 8.29 -20.11
CA ALA A 716 9.45 8.37 -21.49
C ALA A 716 8.70 7.40 -22.44
N GLY A 717 7.88 6.49 -21.90
CA GLY A 717 7.04 5.57 -22.68
C GLY A 717 5.63 6.11 -22.93
N LYS A 718 5.52 7.19 -23.71
CA LYS A 718 4.26 7.61 -24.36
C LYS A 718 4.56 8.36 -25.65
#